data_AF-A0A2A4G3C5-F1
#
_entry.id   AF-A0A2A4G3C5-F1
#
_cell.length_a   1.000
_cell.length_b   1.000
_cell.length_c   1.000
_cell.angle_alpha   90.00
_cell.angle_beta   90.00
_cell.angle_gamma   90.00
#
_symmetry.space_group_name_H-M   'P 1'
#
loop_
_entity.id
_entity.type
_entity.pdbx_description
1 polymer ?
#
loop_
_entity_poly.entity_id
_entity_poly.type
_entity_poly.pdbx_seq_one_letter_code
_entity_poly.pdbx_strand_id
1 'polypeptide(L)'
;MIYGDPGSVIPLNLAAGVGDYQLSVPSGLPLARRIAVPGFRPASAGWRFNGAANFVMGEGDGLSSRVQLRTVGPGRATAGGMALGRDSFLQSGPLGLDFGTHADPARNQAPHRLRCSFRGIVPRADGALLFYMVGWGIGSIALTTRYGSDQLECLIGRGEATEGGFFSTAMRKPGVEQLLEVEWCDNVAGPGGTLSFLIDGKAAGGPFRTKLKPRITPEMDFSVNAALGNTRQAIDGMVVAEVSIGFDRPVADYRYLPVASGLLPGEELPDLVVDARTVTAPRPPQTLAWRSFDGGVATLDITVGPIDVPSGQAYKAVLVDWSSGAGVPHPNQLVMTRLAAQNCRFEDAWLGAAQPAWAECLPQGPVPVINGIAYRIEAIRSSDYVQFQFGYDWDESVMPANPFGDPSGRNAYMIPHKWLIYDRDEKLLATIETPDGGPLNGRDKMALYGGPSDGRGCAMTDGTHRWYPHGTVRSGIIWRSRDPGSHEQSGIRAAVPLFDLSIPFGCHLDYSVNGFDLRIFSGGAGNEGQANGFGNIRVIPWKQSDYRAMVGAAGRTRDPFTALYSANSLAANAALWLEYTPFNIQGRSPIAGPGGQRDDRQIIAEPVVWHMNLPDGRRPHDGTPWRTIALDYLTGYVSDPVHAFEKGRNVPLFKRDARRSIAFRNHYYGPGNLGLPANQAWYQQGGRVSTWIQGVNPLRVAAPYGGDVPERPYFGTFQIDKPHSHQFPGWGSLLFRSPEFAFLGHRFWDQNRLYTNDILGDPWLDLWSAREGAWSFLHAALAWKTASAGSQRLYSRAEVLDFVIFDFEQFHARHYASDPGFLHPPTNLMRNGQVDIGLAVYAAAPFFGVICKDDRRLFQHEFFIGYWLSAIAAGEKLGFNAALRGASAKAAAVLDWLIAMHRKRVVGRLLEGQLLPPIDGTSSNIGLWTADHIAAAGGEVARLPKSYAELEKYWGRTPSWDRYISDQGSTSRDGQAMDQLIAAPSLLRYLLGQSGDDLVAAQTVANGWREQKKAEELKKGERAGEGWFVYLQASNNPAKAVQS
;
A
#
# COMPACT_ATOMS: atom_id res chain seq x y z
N MET A 1 16.51 -4.98 28.41
CA MET A 1 15.73 -4.37 29.50
C MET A 1 14.35 -4.01 28.99
N ILE A 2 13.33 -4.15 29.83
CA ILE A 2 11.91 -3.86 29.56
C ILE A 2 11.35 -2.99 30.68
N TYR A 3 10.43 -2.08 30.35
CA TYR A 3 9.78 -1.17 31.29
C TYR A 3 8.25 -1.25 31.18
N GLY A 4 7.51 -0.81 32.18
CA GLY A 4 6.06 -0.64 32.06
C GLY A 4 5.42 -0.13 33.33
N ASP A 5 4.30 0.56 33.19
CA ASP A 5 3.69 1.29 34.30
C ASP A 5 3.06 0.34 35.34
N PRO A 6 3.10 0.69 36.64
CA PRO A 6 2.26 0.04 37.66
C PRO A 6 0.78 0.05 37.23
N GLY A 7 0.03 -1.00 37.57
CA GLY A 7 -1.38 -1.12 37.19
C GLY A 7 -1.63 -1.64 35.77
N SER A 8 -0.59 -1.98 35.00
CA SER A 8 -0.70 -2.42 33.60
C SER A 8 -0.31 -3.89 33.38
N VAL A 9 -0.46 -4.37 32.14
CA VAL A 9 0.11 -5.63 31.69
C VAL A 9 1.26 -5.32 30.75
N ILE A 10 2.45 -5.82 31.07
CA ILE A 10 3.70 -5.49 30.36
C ILE A 10 4.09 -6.68 29.48
N PRO A 11 3.93 -6.60 28.14
CA PRO A 11 4.34 -7.67 27.25
C PRO A 11 5.87 -7.78 27.19
N LEU A 12 6.39 -9.01 27.29
CA LEU A 12 7.83 -9.25 27.19
C LEU A 12 8.31 -9.38 25.75
N ASN A 13 7.43 -9.75 24.82
CA ASN A 13 7.73 -9.93 23.39
C ASN A 13 8.98 -10.78 23.15
N LEU A 14 9.13 -11.88 23.89
CA LEU A 14 10.24 -12.81 23.66
C LEU A 14 10.03 -13.56 22.35
N ALA A 15 11.12 -13.90 21.65
CA ALA A 15 11.04 -14.70 20.44
C ALA A 15 10.59 -16.12 20.78
N ALA A 16 9.79 -16.72 19.88
CA ALA A 16 9.44 -18.13 19.99
C ALA A 16 10.70 -19.00 19.88
N GLY A 17 10.76 -20.05 20.69
CA GLY A 17 11.83 -21.04 20.72
C GLY A 17 11.34 -22.43 20.32
N VAL A 18 12.28 -23.33 20.04
CA VAL A 18 12.01 -24.75 19.76
C VAL A 18 12.32 -25.58 21.00
N GLY A 19 11.42 -26.49 21.36
CA GLY A 19 11.57 -27.37 22.52
C GLY A 19 11.27 -26.67 23.84
N ASP A 20 11.57 -27.34 24.95
CA ASP A 20 11.31 -26.83 26.29
C ASP A 20 12.44 -25.93 26.79
N TYR A 21 12.05 -24.85 27.47
CA TYR A 21 12.95 -23.88 28.08
C TYR A 21 12.84 -23.93 29.59
N GLN A 22 13.99 -23.94 30.28
CA GLN A 22 14.03 -23.84 31.74
C GLN A 22 14.00 -22.38 32.15
N LEU A 23 12.87 -21.94 32.72
CA LEU A 23 12.64 -20.58 33.19
C LEU A 23 13.06 -20.42 34.66
N SER A 24 13.70 -19.30 34.97
CA SER A 24 14.04 -18.84 36.32
C SER A 24 13.40 -17.47 36.55
N VAL A 25 12.30 -17.46 37.30
CA VAL A 25 11.52 -16.27 37.63
C VAL A 25 11.97 -15.74 38.99
N PRO A 26 12.43 -14.47 39.09
CA PRO A 26 12.84 -13.90 40.36
C PRO A 26 11.65 -13.71 41.31
N SER A 27 11.90 -13.83 42.61
CA SER A 27 10.86 -13.64 43.63
C SER A 27 10.18 -12.28 43.51
N GLY A 28 8.85 -12.26 43.56
CA GLY A 28 8.04 -11.04 43.51
C GLY A 28 7.76 -10.47 42.12
N LEU A 29 8.29 -11.06 41.03
CA LEU A 29 7.91 -10.72 39.66
C LEU A 29 6.58 -11.43 39.29
N PRO A 30 5.47 -10.72 39.05
CA PRO A 30 4.19 -11.33 38.73
C PRO A 30 4.14 -11.76 37.25
N LEU A 31 4.94 -12.76 36.88
CA LEU A 31 4.96 -13.29 35.53
C LEU A 31 3.67 -14.08 35.25
N ALA A 32 3.10 -13.87 34.07
CA ALA A 32 1.92 -14.58 33.60
C ALA A 32 2.02 -14.90 32.10
N ARG A 33 1.24 -15.88 31.65
CA ARG A 33 1.02 -16.20 30.25
C ARG A 33 -0.31 -15.60 29.80
N ARG A 34 -0.28 -14.82 28.73
CA ARG A 34 -1.46 -14.26 28.08
C ARG A 34 -2.12 -15.32 27.19
N ILE A 35 -3.43 -15.48 27.32
CA ILE A 35 -4.23 -16.39 26.49
C ILE A 35 -5.37 -15.59 25.87
N ALA A 36 -5.45 -15.57 24.55
CA ALA A 36 -6.58 -15.00 23.81
C ALA A 36 -7.78 -15.96 23.85
N VAL A 37 -8.95 -15.43 24.17
CA VAL A 37 -10.23 -16.12 24.15
C VAL A 37 -11.13 -15.39 23.14
N PRO A 38 -11.41 -16.00 21.97
CA PRO A 38 -12.35 -15.44 21.01
C PRO A 38 -13.74 -15.28 21.65
N GLY A 39 -14.39 -14.17 21.38
CA GLY A 39 -15.73 -13.86 21.85
C GLY A 39 -16.47 -12.97 20.86
N PHE A 40 -17.74 -12.67 21.17
CA PHE A 40 -18.56 -11.75 20.40
C PHE A 40 -19.24 -10.76 21.34
N ARG A 41 -19.30 -9.48 20.93
CA ARG A 41 -20.04 -8.44 21.65
C ARG A 41 -21.15 -7.87 20.76
N PRO A 42 -22.39 -7.75 21.26
CA PRO A 42 -23.46 -7.07 20.53
C PRO A 42 -23.08 -5.62 20.26
N ALA A 43 -23.30 -5.18 19.02
CA ALA A 43 -23.18 -3.80 18.57
C ALA A 43 -24.46 -3.42 17.82
N SER A 44 -24.81 -2.13 17.80
CA SER A 44 -26.00 -1.69 17.07
C SER A 44 -25.93 -0.26 16.55
N ALA A 45 -26.70 0.01 15.51
CA ALA A 45 -26.95 1.34 15.01
C ALA A 45 -28.44 1.57 14.78
N GLY A 46 -28.94 2.73 15.19
CA GLY A 46 -30.33 3.12 15.05
C GLY A 46 -30.50 4.52 14.51
N TRP A 47 -31.56 4.74 13.75
CA TRP A 47 -31.98 6.05 13.23
C TRP A 47 -33.34 6.37 13.80
N ARG A 48 -33.44 7.47 14.57
CA ARG A 48 -34.66 7.86 15.27
C ARG A 48 -35.15 9.23 14.82
N PHE A 49 -36.41 9.28 14.38
CA PHE A 49 -37.08 10.52 13.99
C PHE A 49 -37.75 11.16 15.20
N ASN A 50 -36.93 11.75 16.08
CA ASN A 50 -37.39 12.40 17.33
C ASN A 50 -37.98 13.81 17.11
N GLY A 51 -38.02 14.31 15.87
CA GLY A 51 -38.50 15.65 15.54
C GLY A 51 -38.61 15.90 14.03
N ALA A 52 -39.06 17.11 13.66
CA ALA A 52 -39.29 17.48 12.27
C ALA A 52 -37.96 17.66 11.50
N ALA A 53 -37.48 16.58 10.87
CA ALA A 53 -36.28 16.61 10.04
C ALA A 53 -36.44 15.69 8.82
N ASN A 54 -35.95 16.14 7.66
CA ASN A 54 -35.94 15.35 6.42
C ASN A 54 -34.84 14.30 6.39
N PHE A 55 -33.99 14.26 7.43
CA PHE A 55 -32.97 13.25 7.65
C PHE A 55 -32.69 13.07 9.15
N VAL A 56 -32.10 11.93 9.49
CA VAL A 56 -31.60 11.62 10.84
C VAL A 56 -30.23 10.96 10.75
N MET A 57 -29.43 11.10 11.80
CA MET A 57 -28.10 10.47 11.89
C MET A 57 -28.19 9.18 12.68
N GLY A 58 -27.40 8.18 12.27
CA GLY A 58 -27.27 6.93 13.02
C GLY A 58 -26.62 7.15 14.39
N GLU A 59 -27.19 6.54 15.42
CA GLU A 59 -26.69 6.49 16.80
C GLU A 59 -26.27 5.06 17.16
N GLY A 60 -25.33 4.90 18.10
CA GLY A 60 -24.82 3.61 18.55
C GLY A 60 -23.36 3.34 18.15
N ASP A 61 -22.90 2.12 18.38
CA ASP A 61 -21.52 1.67 18.17
C ASP A 61 -21.38 0.63 17.04
N GLY A 62 -22.49 0.30 16.36
CA GLY A 62 -22.56 -0.66 15.27
C GLY A 62 -21.85 -0.17 14.00
N LEU A 63 -22.10 1.06 13.57
CA LEU A 63 -21.47 1.60 12.36
C LEU A 63 -20.14 2.27 12.69
N SER A 64 -19.21 2.20 11.74
CA SER A 64 -17.89 2.80 11.88
C SER A 64 -17.92 4.35 11.82
N SER A 65 -19.00 4.94 11.30
CA SER A 65 -19.30 6.38 11.31
C SER A 65 -20.80 6.65 11.44
N ARG A 66 -21.17 7.90 11.76
CA ARG A 66 -22.58 8.31 11.74
C ARG A 66 -23.07 8.39 10.30
N VAL A 67 -23.85 7.40 9.89
CA VAL A 67 -24.47 7.35 8.56
C VAL A 67 -25.80 8.11 8.59
N GLN A 68 -26.04 8.96 7.60
CA GLN A 68 -27.31 9.66 7.44
C GLN A 68 -28.36 8.72 6.83
N LEU A 69 -29.58 8.74 7.37
CA LEU A 69 -30.77 8.20 6.72
C LEU A 69 -31.65 9.39 6.29
N ARG A 70 -31.81 9.58 4.98
CA ARG A 70 -32.51 10.75 4.41
C ARG A 70 -33.77 10.34 3.69
N THR A 71 -34.70 11.27 3.63
CA THR A 71 -35.90 11.18 2.80
C THR A 71 -35.55 11.51 1.36
N VAL A 72 -36.00 10.68 0.43
CA VAL A 72 -35.98 10.92 -1.01
C VAL A 72 -37.42 11.01 -1.48
N GLY A 73 -37.79 12.07 -2.21
CA GLY A 73 -39.18 12.37 -2.56
C GLY A 73 -39.91 13.21 -1.50
N PRO A 74 -41.22 13.44 -1.66
CA PRO A 74 -42.00 14.41 -0.88
C PRO A 74 -42.45 13.89 0.51
N GLY A 75 -41.62 13.13 1.21
CA GLY A 75 -41.93 12.65 2.56
C GLY A 75 -42.12 13.81 3.55
N ARG A 76 -42.98 13.60 4.55
CA ARG A 76 -43.39 14.64 5.51
C ARG A 76 -43.03 14.23 6.93
N ALA A 77 -42.18 15.01 7.59
CA ALA A 77 -41.90 14.82 9.01
C ALA A 77 -43.15 15.13 9.87
N THR A 78 -43.45 14.27 10.84
CA THR A 78 -44.58 14.36 11.76
C THR A 78 -44.09 14.27 13.21
N ALA A 79 -44.98 14.50 14.18
CA ALA A 79 -44.66 14.32 15.60
C ALA A 79 -44.35 12.86 15.99
N GLY A 80 -44.79 11.87 15.20
CA GLY A 80 -44.59 10.45 15.44
C GLY A 80 -43.58 9.77 14.50
N GLY A 81 -42.84 10.54 13.69
CA GLY A 81 -41.86 10.01 12.74
C GLY A 81 -41.97 10.58 11.33
N MET A 82 -41.28 9.98 10.37
CA MET A 82 -41.32 10.36 8.95
C MET A 82 -42.46 9.65 8.21
N ALA A 83 -43.43 10.41 7.70
CA ALA A 83 -44.51 9.88 6.88
C ALA A 83 -44.08 9.78 5.41
N LEU A 84 -44.28 8.61 4.81
CA LEU A 84 -43.90 8.26 3.44
C LEU A 84 -45.14 7.92 2.60
N GLY A 85 -45.20 8.47 1.39
CA GLY A 85 -46.10 8.10 0.30
C GLY A 85 -45.43 7.21 -0.76
N ARG A 86 -46.18 6.84 -1.82
CA ARG A 86 -45.70 6.01 -2.95
C ARG A 86 -44.52 6.57 -3.74
N ASP A 87 -44.30 7.88 -3.70
CA ASP A 87 -43.21 8.56 -4.38
C ASP A 87 -42.09 8.97 -3.42
N SER A 88 -42.12 8.49 -2.17
CA SER A 88 -41.13 8.83 -1.15
C SER A 88 -40.62 7.61 -0.37
N PHE A 89 -39.35 7.65 -0.01
CA PHE A 89 -38.68 6.57 0.71
C PHE A 89 -37.54 7.11 1.58
N LEU A 90 -37.03 6.27 2.48
CA LEU A 90 -35.81 6.54 3.22
C LEU A 90 -34.66 5.76 2.59
N GLN A 91 -33.50 6.40 2.44
CA GLN A 91 -32.28 5.79 1.94
C GLN A 91 -31.09 6.25 2.78
N SER A 92 -30.23 5.33 3.19
CA SER A 92 -28.95 5.65 3.79
C SER A 92 -27.87 5.81 2.71
N GLY A 93 -26.71 6.35 3.11
CA GLY A 93 -25.48 6.02 2.39
C GLY A 93 -25.04 4.58 2.67
N PRO A 94 -23.91 4.14 2.09
CA PRO A 94 -23.26 2.87 2.44
C PRO A 94 -23.06 2.74 3.95
N LEU A 95 -23.33 1.57 4.51
CA LEU A 95 -23.32 1.33 5.96
C LEU A 95 -21.92 1.09 6.53
N GLY A 96 -21.00 0.57 5.73
CA GLY A 96 -19.65 0.24 6.19
C GLY A 96 -19.57 -0.98 7.11
N LEU A 97 -20.59 -1.84 7.10
CA LEU A 97 -20.62 -3.09 7.89
C LEU A 97 -19.66 -4.12 7.29
N ASP A 98 -18.67 -4.53 8.08
CA ASP A 98 -17.68 -5.52 7.68
C ASP A 98 -17.70 -6.72 8.65
N PHE A 99 -17.98 -7.90 8.12
CA PHE A 99 -18.00 -9.17 8.84
C PHE A 99 -16.82 -10.07 8.47
N GLY A 100 -15.82 -9.53 7.76
CA GLY A 100 -14.62 -10.24 7.34
C GLY A 100 -14.85 -11.15 6.13
N THR A 101 -13.74 -11.62 5.56
CA THR A 101 -13.73 -12.54 4.41
C THR A 101 -13.11 -13.87 4.82
N HIS A 102 -13.56 -14.96 4.21
CA HIS A 102 -13.12 -16.33 4.45
C HIS A 102 -12.65 -16.97 3.12
N ALA A 103 -11.90 -18.07 3.18
CA ALA A 103 -11.46 -18.77 1.98
C ALA A 103 -12.63 -19.43 1.22
N ASP A 104 -13.57 -20.01 1.97
CA ASP A 104 -14.86 -20.52 1.47
C ASP A 104 -15.83 -19.37 1.10
N PRO A 105 -16.16 -19.16 -0.19
CA PRO A 105 -17.07 -18.11 -0.64
C PRO A 105 -18.47 -18.17 -0.03
N ALA A 106 -18.93 -19.34 0.43
CA ALA A 106 -20.24 -19.49 1.07
C ALA A 106 -20.29 -18.89 2.49
N ARG A 107 -19.13 -18.61 3.09
CA ARG A 107 -18.98 -18.05 4.45
C ARG A 107 -18.55 -16.60 4.47
N ASN A 108 -18.17 -16.03 3.32
CA ASN A 108 -17.65 -14.67 3.24
C ASN A 108 -18.68 -13.64 3.65
N GLN A 109 -18.23 -12.64 4.42
CA GLN A 109 -18.97 -11.43 4.77
C GLN A 109 -20.34 -11.76 5.37
N ALA A 110 -20.38 -12.85 6.15
CA ALA A 110 -21.55 -13.32 6.86
C ALA A 110 -21.42 -12.92 8.34
N PRO A 111 -22.41 -12.24 8.93
CA PRO A 111 -22.40 -11.94 10.37
C PRO A 111 -22.53 -13.23 11.19
N HIS A 112 -22.14 -13.21 12.47
CA HIS A 112 -22.51 -14.30 13.39
C HIS A 112 -24.00 -14.20 13.79
N ARG A 113 -24.49 -12.97 13.93
CA ARG A 113 -25.89 -12.61 14.19
C ARG A 113 -26.20 -11.30 13.51
N LEU A 114 -27.38 -11.18 12.93
CA LEU A 114 -27.90 -9.95 12.34
C LEU A 114 -29.36 -9.76 12.72
N ARG A 115 -29.68 -8.65 13.37
CA ARG A 115 -31.03 -8.24 13.72
C ARG A 115 -31.34 -6.92 13.03
N CYS A 116 -32.44 -6.86 12.32
CA CYS A 116 -32.92 -5.64 11.67
C CYS A 116 -34.31 -5.33 12.18
N SER A 117 -34.55 -4.07 12.52
CA SER A 117 -35.75 -3.63 13.20
C SER A 117 -36.36 -2.40 12.52
N PHE A 118 -37.69 -2.38 12.44
CA PHE A 118 -38.51 -1.26 12.01
C PHE A 118 -39.50 -0.93 13.13
N ARG A 119 -39.56 0.32 13.56
CA ARG A 119 -40.60 0.84 14.45
C ARG A 119 -41.37 1.93 13.73
N GLY A 120 -42.69 1.77 13.68
CA GLY A 120 -43.54 2.74 13.01
C GLY A 120 -44.95 2.24 12.77
N ILE A 121 -45.73 3.03 12.05
CA ILE A 121 -47.10 2.73 11.65
C ILE A 121 -47.09 2.24 10.20
N VAL A 122 -47.57 1.00 9.99
CA VAL A 122 -47.70 0.42 8.65
C VAL A 122 -49.18 0.19 8.37
N PRO A 123 -49.80 0.90 7.41
CA PRO A 123 -51.19 0.66 7.05
C PRO A 123 -51.38 -0.73 6.47
N ARG A 124 -52.64 -1.12 6.23
CA ARG A 124 -52.90 -2.40 5.57
C ARG A 124 -52.48 -2.28 4.10
N ALA A 125 -51.43 -3.00 3.75
CA ALA A 125 -50.86 -3.03 2.41
C ALA A 125 -50.11 -4.34 2.19
N ASP A 126 -50.09 -4.79 0.94
CA ASP A 126 -49.38 -5.99 0.52
C ASP A 126 -47.97 -5.63 0.03
N GLY A 127 -46.97 -6.42 0.44
CA GLY A 127 -45.59 -6.27 -0.03
C GLY A 127 -44.90 -4.98 0.41
N ALA A 128 -45.40 -4.31 1.46
CA ALA A 128 -44.82 -3.07 1.97
C ALA A 128 -43.41 -3.35 2.50
N LEU A 129 -42.42 -2.64 1.96
CA LEU A 129 -41.02 -2.85 2.28
C LEU A 129 -40.64 -2.09 3.55
N LEU A 130 -40.54 -2.80 4.66
CA LEU A 130 -40.25 -2.24 5.99
C LEU A 130 -38.78 -1.89 6.14
N PHE A 131 -37.91 -2.75 5.61
CA PHE A 131 -36.54 -2.39 5.31
C PHE A 131 -35.96 -3.29 4.23
N TYR A 132 -34.92 -2.81 3.58
CA TYR A 132 -34.10 -3.57 2.65
C TYR A 132 -32.65 -3.14 2.74
N MET A 133 -31.80 -4.09 3.12
CA MET A 133 -30.34 -3.95 3.03
C MET A 133 -29.87 -4.82 1.88
N VAL A 134 -29.21 -4.22 0.90
CA VAL A 134 -28.94 -4.86 -0.39
C VAL A 134 -27.63 -4.39 -1.01
N GLY A 135 -26.93 -5.32 -1.65
CA GLY A 135 -25.95 -5.03 -2.70
C GLY A 135 -26.33 -5.82 -3.94
N TRP A 136 -26.52 -5.14 -5.06
CA TRP A 136 -26.96 -5.74 -6.31
C TRP A 136 -25.99 -6.84 -6.76
N GLY A 137 -26.49 -8.07 -6.95
CA GLY A 137 -25.67 -9.24 -7.30
C GLY A 137 -24.71 -9.71 -6.19
N ILE A 138 -24.80 -9.15 -4.98
CA ILE A 138 -23.89 -9.45 -3.86
C ILE A 138 -24.63 -10.18 -2.73
N GLY A 139 -25.76 -9.66 -2.27
CA GLY A 139 -26.52 -10.23 -1.15
C GLY A 139 -27.59 -9.28 -0.64
N SER A 140 -28.47 -9.79 0.22
CA SER A 140 -29.53 -8.96 0.81
C SER A 140 -30.15 -9.55 2.07
N ILE A 141 -30.84 -8.69 2.82
CA ILE A 141 -31.90 -9.07 3.76
C ILE A 141 -33.05 -8.06 3.64
N ALA A 142 -34.27 -8.55 3.54
CA ALA A 142 -35.47 -7.73 3.34
C ALA A 142 -36.57 -8.17 4.30
N LEU A 143 -37.23 -7.22 4.97
CA LEU A 143 -38.47 -7.47 5.70
C LEU A 143 -39.63 -6.74 5.02
N THR A 144 -40.68 -7.49 4.73
CA THR A 144 -41.87 -7.01 4.02
C THR A 144 -43.15 -7.43 4.74
N THR A 145 -44.26 -6.81 4.39
CA THR A 145 -45.59 -7.36 4.72
C THR A 145 -45.97 -8.43 3.70
N ARG A 146 -46.47 -9.58 4.18
CA ARG A 146 -46.86 -10.69 3.31
C ARG A 146 -48.06 -10.29 2.44
N TYR A 147 -48.06 -10.73 1.19
CA TYR A 147 -49.20 -10.54 0.29
C TYR A 147 -50.46 -11.27 0.81
N GLY A 148 -51.58 -10.55 0.95
CA GLY A 148 -52.88 -11.10 1.35
C GLY A 148 -53.00 -11.47 2.84
N SER A 149 -52.06 -11.05 3.70
CA SER A 149 -52.02 -11.39 5.12
C SER A 149 -51.36 -10.29 5.96
N ASP A 150 -51.70 -10.21 7.25
CA ASP A 150 -51.03 -9.32 8.20
C ASP A 150 -49.77 -9.96 8.82
N GLN A 151 -49.23 -11.03 8.22
CA GLN A 151 -47.93 -11.61 8.58
C GLN A 151 -46.76 -10.78 8.02
N LEU A 152 -45.60 -10.93 8.66
CA LEU A 152 -44.33 -10.45 8.13
C LEU A 152 -43.71 -11.53 7.23
N GLU A 153 -42.98 -11.09 6.21
CA GLU A 153 -42.21 -11.96 5.32
C GLU A 153 -40.76 -11.48 5.23
N CYS A 154 -39.81 -12.40 5.35
CA CYS A 154 -38.39 -12.11 5.20
C CYS A 154 -37.77 -12.83 4.00
N LEU A 155 -36.85 -12.15 3.33
CA LEU A 155 -35.98 -12.70 2.28
C LEU A 155 -34.52 -12.47 2.66
N ILE A 156 -33.67 -13.45 2.38
CA ILE A 156 -32.21 -13.35 2.48
C ILE A 156 -31.54 -13.71 1.16
N GLY A 157 -30.39 -13.12 0.86
CA GLY A 157 -29.67 -13.35 -0.38
C GLY A 157 -28.16 -13.41 -0.24
N ARG A 158 -27.53 -14.16 -1.16
CA ARG A 158 -26.09 -14.25 -1.39
C ARG A 158 -25.83 -14.45 -2.88
N GLY A 159 -25.13 -13.50 -3.50
CA GLY A 159 -24.88 -13.48 -4.94
C GLY A 159 -26.19 -13.43 -5.72
N GLU A 160 -26.34 -14.32 -6.69
CA GLU A 160 -27.58 -14.54 -7.45
C GLU A 160 -28.59 -15.42 -6.70
N ALA A 161 -28.20 -16.08 -5.60
CA ALA A 161 -29.08 -16.94 -4.82
C ALA A 161 -29.90 -16.14 -3.80
N THR A 162 -31.20 -16.40 -3.74
CA THR A 162 -32.12 -15.83 -2.75
C THR A 162 -32.97 -16.91 -2.12
N GLU A 163 -33.31 -16.73 -0.84
CA GLU A 163 -34.18 -17.62 -0.08
C GLU A 163 -35.26 -16.76 0.60
N GLY A 164 -36.53 -17.09 0.35
CA GLY A 164 -37.69 -16.39 0.90
C GLY A 164 -38.78 -17.37 1.34
N GLY A 165 -40.00 -16.88 1.52
CA GLY A 165 -41.10 -17.71 2.03
C GLY A 165 -41.04 -17.97 3.54
N PHE A 166 -40.26 -17.17 4.28
CA PHE A 166 -40.27 -17.17 5.74
C PHE A 166 -41.37 -16.24 6.23
N PHE A 167 -42.30 -16.75 7.04
CA PHE A 167 -43.44 -15.97 7.51
C PHE A 167 -43.51 -15.94 9.04
N SER A 168 -43.88 -14.80 9.60
CA SER A 168 -44.22 -14.73 11.02
C SER A 168 -45.45 -15.60 11.32
N THR A 169 -45.45 -16.30 12.46
CA THR A 169 -46.64 -17.05 12.94
C THR A 169 -47.64 -16.12 13.61
N ALA A 170 -47.17 -15.06 14.26
CA ALA A 170 -48.01 -13.99 14.78
C ALA A 170 -48.29 -12.94 13.69
N MET A 171 -49.48 -12.35 13.74
CA MET A 171 -49.90 -11.26 12.86
C MET A 171 -49.51 -9.90 13.45
N ARG A 172 -49.08 -8.98 12.59
CA ARG A 172 -48.99 -7.55 12.92
C ARG A 172 -50.38 -6.94 13.03
N LYS A 173 -50.47 -5.74 13.61
CA LYS A 173 -51.69 -4.94 13.69
C LYS A 173 -51.55 -3.72 12.77
N PRO A 174 -52.20 -3.70 11.60
CA PRO A 174 -52.12 -2.57 10.68
C PRO A 174 -52.60 -1.26 11.31
N GLY A 175 -51.96 -0.15 10.95
CA GLY A 175 -52.37 1.20 11.39
C GLY A 175 -52.01 1.56 12.84
N VAL A 176 -51.32 0.68 13.57
CA VAL A 176 -50.79 0.95 14.92
C VAL A 176 -49.27 0.99 14.87
N GLU A 177 -48.65 1.80 15.74
CA GLU A 177 -47.21 1.79 15.90
C GLU A 177 -46.75 0.47 16.53
N GLN A 178 -45.82 -0.23 15.87
CA GLN A 178 -45.24 -1.47 16.37
C GLN A 178 -43.75 -1.53 16.09
N LEU A 179 -43.02 -2.31 16.89
CA LEU A 179 -41.66 -2.74 16.58
C LEU A 179 -41.72 -4.09 15.86
N LEU A 180 -41.31 -4.12 14.60
CA LEU A 180 -41.32 -5.27 13.69
C LEU A 180 -39.90 -5.64 13.32
N GLU A 181 -39.48 -6.87 13.60
CA GLU A 181 -38.07 -7.25 13.56
C GLU A 181 -37.86 -8.64 12.97
N VAL A 182 -36.68 -8.84 12.40
CA VAL A 182 -36.15 -10.15 12.06
C VAL A 182 -34.74 -10.29 12.60
N GLU A 183 -34.42 -11.50 13.04
CA GLU A 183 -33.09 -11.88 13.52
C GLU A 183 -32.63 -13.13 12.77
N TRP A 184 -31.43 -13.08 12.21
CA TRP A 184 -30.74 -14.20 11.62
C TRP A 184 -29.51 -14.55 12.45
N CYS A 185 -29.33 -15.84 12.77
CA CYS A 185 -28.21 -16.36 13.56
C CYS A 185 -27.46 -17.44 12.77
N ASP A 186 -26.13 -17.36 12.77
CA ASP A 186 -25.29 -18.26 11.99
C ASP A 186 -25.26 -19.69 12.54
N ASN A 187 -25.19 -20.68 11.65
CA ASN A 187 -24.73 -22.02 11.98
C ASN A 187 -23.27 -22.17 11.55
N VAL A 188 -22.35 -21.95 12.49
CA VAL A 188 -20.90 -21.95 12.21
C VAL A 188 -20.41 -23.28 11.59
N ALA A 189 -20.99 -24.40 11.98
CA ALA A 189 -20.59 -25.74 11.54
C ALA A 189 -21.20 -26.16 10.18
N GLY A 190 -22.23 -25.46 9.69
CA GLY A 190 -23.01 -25.90 8.54
C GLY A 190 -23.31 -24.81 7.50
N PRO A 191 -23.98 -25.18 6.40
CA PRO A 191 -24.52 -24.20 5.46
C PRO A 191 -25.71 -23.47 6.09
N GLY A 192 -25.78 -22.16 5.88
CA GLY A 192 -26.86 -21.30 6.38
C GLY A 192 -26.86 -21.07 7.89
N GLY A 193 -28.05 -20.85 8.44
CA GLY A 193 -28.31 -20.46 9.84
C GLY A 193 -29.80 -20.56 10.18
N THR A 194 -30.27 -19.78 11.15
CA THR A 194 -31.68 -19.72 11.56
C THR A 194 -32.24 -18.30 11.50
N LEU A 195 -33.54 -18.18 11.17
CA LEU A 195 -34.25 -16.90 11.05
C LEU A 195 -35.46 -16.87 11.99
N SER A 196 -35.59 -15.81 12.79
CA SER A 196 -36.69 -15.62 13.74
C SER A 196 -37.32 -14.24 13.58
N PHE A 197 -38.63 -14.14 13.79
CA PHE A 197 -39.37 -12.88 13.78
C PHE A 197 -39.64 -12.41 15.21
N LEU A 198 -39.63 -11.10 15.42
CA LEU A 198 -40.10 -10.50 16.67
C LEU A 198 -41.10 -9.37 16.38
N ILE A 199 -42.13 -9.27 17.22
CA ILE A 199 -43.10 -8.18 17.24
C ILE A 199 -43.13 -7.64 18.67
N ASP A 200 -42.87 -6.34 18.83
CA ASP A 200 -42.79 -5.64 20.11
C ASP A 200 -41.80 -6.33 21.08
N GLY A 201 -40.67 -6.79 20.53
CA GLY A 201 -39.61 -7.50 21.26
C GLY A 201 -39.95 -8.95 21.66
N LYS A 202 -41.13 -9.46 21.32
CA LYS A 202 -41.58 -10.83 21.63
C LYS A 202 -41.46 -11.71 20.40
N ALA A 203 -41.12 -12.99 20.59
CA ALA A 203 -41.04 -13.96 19.51
C ALA A 203 -42.37 -14.06 18.74
N ALA A 204 -42.29 -13.95 17.41
CA ALA A 204 -43.43 -13.87 16.49
C ALA A 204 -43.36 -14.90 15.35
N GLY A 205 -42.38 -15.80 15.36
CA GLY A 205 -42.17 -16.87 14.38
C GLY A 205 -40.71 -17.32 14.32
N GLY A 206 -40.46 -18.54 13.81
CA GLY A 206 -39.13 -19.16 13.76
C GLY A 206 -38.74 -19.90 15.05
N PRO A 207 -37.50 -20.45 15.15
CA PRO A 207 -36.41 -20.33 14.18
C PRO A 207 -36.65 -21.17 12.92
N PHE A 208 -36.65 -20.53 11.75
CA PHE A 208 -36.69 -21.18 10.45
C PHE A 208 -35.27 -21.47 9.97
N ARG A 209 -35.01 -22.69 9.51
CA ARG A 209 -33.69 -23.05 8.96
C ARG A 209 -33.52 -22.41 7.58
N THR A 210 -32.36 -21.82 7.37
CA THR A 210 -31.94 -21.25 6.08
C THR A 210 -30.88 -22.15 5.46
N LYS A 211 -30.84 -22.23 4.13
CA LYS A 211 -29.86 -23.02 3.36
C LYS A 211 -28.62 -22.19 3.01
N LEU A 212 -28.75 -20.87 2.94
CA LEU A 212 -27.65 -19.94 2.64
C LEU A 212 -27.38 -18.98 3.80
N LYS A 213 -26.15 -18.48 3.89
CA LYS A 213 -25.76 -17.40 4.82
C LYS A 213 -25.96 -16.05 4.09
N PRO A 214 -26.67 -15.06 4.64
CA PRO A 214 -26.74 -13.74 4.02
C PRO A 214 -25.33 -13.17 3.87
N ARG A 215 -25.09 -12.45 2.77
CA ARG A 215 -23.81 -11.76 2.52
C ARG A 215 -24.04 -10.27 2.67
N ILE A 216 -23.39 -9.63 3.63
CA ILE A 216 -23.52 -8.19 3.88
C ILE A 216 -22.17 -7.53 3.65
N THR A 217 -22.11 -6.54 2.76
CA THR A 217 -20.87 -5.84 2.42
C THR A 217 -20.88 -4.38 2.87
N PRO A 218 -19.70 -3.76 3.04
CA PRO A 218 -19.58 -2.35 3.44
C PRO A 218 -20.27 -1.35 2.50
N GLU A 219 -20.39 -1.69 1.22
CA GLU A 219 -21.01 -0.87 0.17
C GLU A 219 -22.55 -0.89 0.23
N MET A 220 -23.15 -1.85 0.94
CA MET A 220 -24.60 -1.97 1.02
C MET A 220 -25.19 -0.75 1.75
N ASP A 221 -26.29 -0.26 1.21
CA ASP A 221 -27.12 0.74 1.85
C ASP A 221 -28.36 0.12 2.49
N PHE A 222 -29.11 0.95 3.21
CA PHE A 222 -30.33 0.60 3.89
C PHE A 222 -31.46 1.48 3.35
N SER A 223 -32.58 0.86 3.01
CA SER A 223 -33.74 1.55 2.45
C SER A 223 -35.04 1.11 3.11
N VAL A 224 -36.01 2.02 3.15
CA VAL A 224 -37.39 1.78 3.64
C VAL A 224 -38.35 2.33 2.61
N ASN A 225 -39.41 1.58 2.28
CA ASN A 225 -40.41 1.93 1.27
C ASN A 225 -39.89 2.00 -0.18
N ALA A 226 -38.66 1.55 -0.47
CA ALA A 226 -38.12 1.41 -1.83
C ALA A 226 -37.03 0.34 -1.88
N ALA A 227 -36.84 -0.27 -3.05
CA ALA A 227 -35.76 -1.21 -3.31
C ALA A 227 -34.78 -0.62 -4.33
N LEU A 228 -33.55 -0.30 -3.92
CA LEU A 228 -32.52 0.32 -4.79
C LEU A 228 -33.04 1.59 -5.51
N GLY A 229 -33.78 2.44 -4.78
CA GLY A 229 -34.42 3.64 -5.33
C GLY A 229 -35.67 3.39 -6.18
N ASN A 230 -36.06 2.12 -6.42
CA ASN A 230 -37.30 1.77 -7.09
C ASN A 230 -38.47 1.75 -6.10
N THR A 231 -39.46 2.60 -6.34
CA THR A 231 -40.65 2.76 -5.47
C THR A 231 -41.82 1.85 -5.86
N ARG A 232 -41.62 0.82 -6.70
CA ARG A 232 -42.69 -0.11 -7.10
C ARG A 232 -43.40 -0.77 -5.91
N GLN A 233 -42.68 -1.04 -4.82
CA GLN A 233 -43.20 -1.62 -3.57
C GLN A 233 -43.49 -0.57 -2.49
N ALA A 234 -43.41 0.72 -2.83
CA ALA A 234 -43.75 1.80 -1.93
C ALA A 234 -45.26 1.83 -1.67
N ILE A 235 -45.63 2.14 -0.43
CA ILE A 235 -47.01 2.26 0.00
C ILE A 235 -47.30 3.66 0.52
N ASP A 236 -48.58 4.05 0.48
CA ASP A 236 -49.02 5.32 1.05
C ASP A 236 -49.30 5.20 2.54
N GLY A 237 -48.87 6.21 3.31
CA GLY A 237 -49.24 6.37 4.72
C GLY A 237 -48.38 5.57 5.70
N MET A 238 -47.20 5.08 5.29
CA MET A 238 -46.23 4.50 6.22
C MET A 238 -45.61 5.61 7.07
N VAL A 239 -45.56 5.45 8.40
CA VAL A 239 -44.85 6.38 9.30
C VAL A 239 -43.69 5.65 9.95
N VAL A 240 -42.48 6.15 9.77
CA VAL A 240 -41.25 5.55 10.31
C VAL A 240 -40.78 6.35 11.52
N ALA A 241 -40.83 5.74 12.70
CA ALA A 241 -40.33 6.34 13.94
C ALA A 241 -38.86 6.00 14.18
N GLU A 242 -38.49 4.74 14.00
CA GLU A 242 -37.13 4.25 14.20
C GLU A 242 -36.81 3.06 13.28
N VAL A 243 -35.58 2.97 12.80
CA VAL A 243 -35.04 1.74 12.20
C VAL A 243 -33.69 1.44 12.83
N SER A 244 -33.35 0.16 12.98
CA SER A 244 -32.06 -0.23 13.57
C SER A 244 -31.50 -1.53 13.00
N ILE A 245 -30.19 -1.66 13.11
CA ILE A 245 -29.39 -2.83 12.75
C ILE A 245 -28.56 -3.19 13.98
N GLY A 246 -28.67 -4.43 14.44
CA GLY A 246 -27.86 -5.00 15.52
C GLY A 246 -27.14 -6.25 15.04
N PHE A 247 -25.92 -6.48 15.52
CA PHE A 247 -25.13 -7.65 15.15
C PHE A 247 -24.06 -7.95 16.19
N ASP A 248 -23.43 -9.11 16.06
CA ASP A 248 -22.36 -9.54 16.94
C ASP A 248 -20.99 -9.22 16.32
N ARG A 249 -20.20 -8.37 16.99
CA ARG A 249 -18.83 -8.03 16.58
C ARG A 249 -17.82 -9.00 17.23
N PRO A 250 -16.91 -9.62 16.47
CA PRO A 250 -15.84 -10.43 17.04
C PRO A 250 -14.95 -9.59 17.99
N VAL A 251 -14.60 -10.15 19.14
CA VAL A 251 -13.64 -9.59 20.09
C VAL A 251 -12.68 -10.68 20.57
N ALA A 252 -11.48 -10.29 21.00
CA ALA A 252 -10.57 -11.16 21.73
C ALA A 252 -10.48 -10.66 23.18
N ASP A 253 -10.99 -11.45 24.12
CA ASP A 253 -10.76 -11.22 25.54
C ASP A 253 -9.47 -11.93 25.94
N TYR A 254 -8.72 -11.37 26.90
CA TYR A 254 -7.46 -11.97 27.35
C TYR A 254 -7.56 -12.48 28.78
N ARG A 255 -7.08 -13.70 29.00
CA ARG A 255 -6.81 -14.27 30.33
C ARG A 255 -5.32 -14.25 30.61
N TYR A 256 -4.95 -14.06 31.87
CA TYR A 256 -3.56 -14.03 32.32
C TYR A 256 -3.38 -15.10 33.40
N LEU A 257 -2.66 -16.16 33.06
CA LEU A 257 -2.41 -17.28 33.98
C LEU A 257 -1.01 -17.12 34.59
N PRO A 258 -0.86 -17.15 35.92
CA PRO A 258 0.47 -17.05 36.56
C PRO A 258 1.45 -18.11 36.06
N VAL A 259 2.72 -17.72 35.90
CA VAL A 259 3.83 -18.60 35.49
C VAL A 259 4.92 -18.54 36.57
N ALA A 260 5.39 -19.72 37.00
CA ALA A 260 6.48 -19.85 37.97
C ALA A 260 7.74 -20.40 37.30
N SER A 261 8.87 -20.43 38.03
CA SER A 261 10.09 -21.10 37.59
C SER A 261 9.83 -22.58 37.28
N GLY A 262 10.35 -23.08 36.17
CA GLY A 262 10.05 -24.42 35.68
C GLY A 262 10.26 -24.56 34.16
N LEU A 263 9.82 -25.67 33.61
CA LEU A 263 9.81 -25.88 32.16
C LEU A 263 8.64 -25.11 31.53
N LEU A 264 8.92 -24.44 30.41
CA LEU A 264 7.94 -23.77 29.57
C LEU A 264 8.21 -24.13 28.09
N PRO A 265 7.20 -24.49 27.30
CA PRO A 265 7.39 -24.69 25.86
C PRO A 265 7.88 -23.40 25.19
N GLY A 266 8.89 -23.51 24.34
CA GLY A 266 9.52 -22.36 23.67
C GLY A 266 8.55 -21.54 22.82
N GLU A 267 7.52 -22.18 22.26
CA GLU A 267 6.45 -21.53 21.50
C GLU A 267 5.58 -20.58 22.34
N GLU A 268 5.59 -20.72 23.67
CA GLU A 268 4.83 -19.88 24.59
C GLU A 268 5.61 -18.65 25.09
N LEU A 269 6.92 -18.56 24.81
CA LEU A 269 7.74 -17.40 25.18
C LEU A 269 7.14 -16.05 24.71
N PRO A 270 6.58 -15.91 23.49
CA PRO A 270 5.96 -14.67 23.03
C PRO A 270 4.73 -14.23 23.84
N ASP A 271 4.08 -15.16 24.54
CA ASP A 271 2.88 -14.89 25.33
C ASP A 271 3.17 -14.57 26.80
N LEU A 272 4.44 -14.58 27.20
CA LEU A 272 4.84 -14.13 28.52
C LEU A 272 4.66 -12.61 28.70
N VAL A 273 4.06 -12.25 29.82
CA VAL A 273 3.79 -10.88 30.25
C VAL A 273 4.09 -10.74 31.74
N VAL A 274 4.31 -9.51 32.21
CA VAL A 274 4.23 -9.19 33.64
C VAL A 274 2.86 -8.61 33.92
N ASP A 275 2.08 -9.27 34.78
CA ASP A 275 0.79 -8.80 35.25
C ASP A 275 0.98 -7.84 36.43
N ALA A 276 1.29 -6.58 36.11
CA ALA A 276 1.52 -5.54 37.10
C ALA A 276 0.22 -4.84 37.56
N ARG A 277 -0.97 -5.37 37.25
CA ARG A 277 -2.26 -4.73 37.59
C ARG A 277 -2.47 -4.51 39.09
N THR A 278 -1.86 -5.35 39.93
CA THR A 278 -1.90 -5.22 41.39
C THR A 278 -0.73 -4.45 41.98
N VAL A 279 0.24 -4.04 41.15
CA VAL A 279 1.40 -3.25 41.57
C VAL A 279 1.02 -1.77 41.55
N THR A 280 1.14 -1.10 42.69
CA THR A 280 0.68 0.29 42.88
C THR A 280 1.81 1.33 42.89
N ALA A 281 3.07 0.90 42.93
CA ALA A 281 4.25 1.78 42.95
C ALA A 281 5.38 1.20 42.09
N PRO A 282 6.28 2.04 41.56
CA PRO A 282 7.44 1.57 40.80
C PRO A 282 8.31 0.59 41.61
N ARG A 283 8.91 -0.39 40.92
CA ARG A 283 9.80 -1.41 41.48
C ARG A 283 11.16 -1.39 40.79
N PRO A 284 12.25 -1.75 41.50
CA PRO A 284 13.57 -1.86 40.89
C PRO A 284 13.61 -2.96 39.82
N PRO A 285 14.63 -2.96 38.93
CA PRO A 285 14.80 -3.99 37.92
C PRO A 285 14.86 -5.40 38.53
N GLN A 286 14.14 -6.35 37.92
CA GLN A 286 14.17 -7.77 38.24
C GLN A 286 14.55 -8.56 36.99
N THR A 287 15.51 -9.48 37.10
CA THR A 287 16.04 -10.23 35.95
C THR A 287 15.32 -11.55 35.77
N LEU A 288 14.58 -11.70 34.68
CA LEU A 288 14.09 -12.98 34.19
C LEU A 288 15.22 -13.69 33.45
N ALA A 289 15.39 -15.01 33.66
CA ALA A 289 16.34 -15.81 32.90
C ALA A 289 15.68 -17.07 32.33
N TRP A 290 16.08 -17.48 31.13
CA TRP A 290 15.65 -18.73 30.52
C TRP A 290 16.82 -19.45 29.86
N ARG A 291 16.83 -20.78 29.97
CA ARG A 291 17.83 -21.64 29.32
C ARG A 291 17.18 -22.49 28.23
N SER A 292 17.71 -22.41 27.02
CA SER A 292 17.30 -23.25 25.89
C SER A 292 17.78 -24.69 26.04
N PHE A 293 17.20 -25.61 25.27
CA PHE A 293 17.55 -27.03 25.28
C PHE A 293 19.03 -27.28 24.91
N ASP A 294 19.65 -26.40 24.12
CA ASP A 294 21.06 -26.45 23.72
C ASP A 294 22.02 -25.90 24.80
N GLY A 295 21.49 -25.47 25.95
CA GLY A 295 22.26 -24.96 27.09
C GLY A 295 22.49 -23.45 27.08
N GLY A 296 22.08 -22.73 26.02
CA GLY A 296 22.17 -21.27 25.95
C GLY A 296 21.34 -20.59 27.05
N VAL A 297 21.89 -19.58 27.73
CA VAL A 297 21.17 -18.81 28.76
C VAL A 297 20.97 -17.39 28.27
N ALA A 298 19.72 -16.93 28.31
CA ALA A 298 19.35 -15.55 28.02
C ALA A 298 18.68 -14.91 29.24
N THR A 299 18.86 -13.60 29.38
CA THR A 299 18.32 -12.82 30.49
C THR A 299 17.60 -11.56 29.99
N LEU A 300 16.67 -11.09 30.80
CA LEU A 300 15.91 -9.87 30.55
C LEU A 300 15.62 -9.14 31.86
N ASP A 301 16.20 -7.95 32.01
CA ASP A 301 15.86 -7.07 33.13
C ASP A 301 14.52 -6.39 32.88
N ILE A 302 13.63 -6.45 33.86
CA ILE A 302 12.28 -5.92 33.80
C ILE A 302 12.08 -4.92 34.94
N THR A 303 11.68 -3.71 34.60
CA THR A 303 11.39 -2.63 35.55
C THR A 303 9.90 -2.29 35.49
N VAL A 304 9.18 -2.37 36.60
CA VAL A 304 7.83 -1.83 36.69
C VAL A 304 7.95 -0.36 37.09
N GLY A 305 7.90 0.54 36.12
CA GLY A 305 8.18 1.97 36.28
C GLY A 305 8.44 2.65 34.93
N PRO A 306 8.62 3.99 34.91
CA PRO A 306 8.90 4.74 33.70
C PRO A 306 10.25 4.32 33.08
N ILE A 307 10.38 4.49 31.77
CA ILE A 307 11.65 4.27 31.07
C ILE A 307 12.73 5.23 31.58
N ASP A 308 13.92 4.68 31.82
CA ASP A 308 15.10 5.45 32.13
C ASP A 308 15.81 5.89 30.84
N VAL A 309 15.94 7.20 30.63
CA VAL A 309 16.59 7.83 29.47
C VAL A 309 17.80 8.60 29.98
N PRO A 310 19.03 8.21 29.61
CA PRO A 310 20.24 8.89 30.04
C PRO A 310 20.31 10.35 29.55
N SER A 311 21.05 11.18 30.29
CA SER A 311 21.46 12.51 29.85
C SER A 311 22.23 12.44 28.51
N GLY A 312 22.12 13.48 27.68
CA GLY A 312 22.68 13.51 26.33
C GLY A 312 21.93 12.68 25.28
N GLN A 313 20.88 11.94 25.64
CA GLN A 313 19.98 11.29 24.68
C GLN A 313 18.66 12.06 24.53
N ALA A 314 18.08 12.03 23.32
CA ALA A 314 16.81 12.70 23.06
C ALA A 314 15.71 12.16 23.98
N TYR A 315 15.14 13.06 24.78
CA TYR A 315 14.16 12.76 25.81
C TYR A 315 12.79 13.34 25.45
N LYS A 316 12.76 14.60 24.99
CA LYS A 316 11.52 15.29 24.63
C LYS A 316 11.67 16.16 23.40
N ALA A 317 10.53 16.47 22.77
CA ALA A 317 10.42 17.46 21.71
C ALA A 317 9.50 18.61 22.13
N VAL A 318 9.84 19.82 21.69
CA VAL A 318 9.06 21.04 21.94
C VAL A 318 8.74 21.69 20.61
N LEU A 319 7.44 21.91 20.36
CA LEU A 319 6.96 22.65 19.20
C LEU A 319 7.06 24.15 19.49
N VAL A 320 7.62 24.91 18.56
CA VAL A 320 7.68 26.38 18.63
C VAL A 320 6.78 26.95 17.55
N ASP A 321 5.72 27.65 17.95
CA ASP A 321 4.79 28.33 17.04
C ASP A 321 5.42 29.63 16.54
N TRP A 322 5.47 29.80 15.22
CA TRP A 322 5.98 31.00 14.54
C TRP A 322 4.89 31.79 13.82
N SER A 323 3.61 31.49 14.06
CA SER A 323 2.48 32.11 13.35
C SER A 323 2.38 33.62 13.52
N SER A 324 2.93 34.16 14.61
CA SER A 324 2.99 35.60 14.91
C SER A 324 4.19 36.31 14.27
N GLY A 325 5.10 35.58 13.63
CA GLY A 325 6.40 36.09 13.17
C GLY A 325 7.52 36.00 14.22
N ALA A 326 7.21 35.59 15.45
CA ALA A 326 8.18 35.31 16.51
C ALA A 326 7.92 33.94 17.13
N GLY A 327 8.99 33.22 17.49
CA GLY A 327 8.89 31.87 18.05
C GLY A 327 8.37 31.85 19.49
N VAL A 328 7.26 31.16 19.72
CA VAL A 328 6.68 30.92 21.06
C VAL A 328 6.63 29.40 21.33
N PRO A 329 7.34 28.88 22.34
CA PRO A 329 7.24 27.47 22.71
C PRO A 329 5.82 27.10 23.14
N HIS A 330 5.28 26.02 22.58
CA HIS A 330 3.97 25.50 22.93
C HIS A 330 4.01 24.89 24.35
N PRO A 331 2.96 25.07 25.19
CA PRO A 331 2.95 24.57 26.58
C PRO A 331 2.99 23.04 26.68
N ASN A 332 2.36 22.33 25.74
CA ASN A 332 2.38 20.86 25.69
C ASN A 332 3.73 20.36 25.17
N GLN A 333 4.66 20.03 26.07
CA GLN A 333 5.92 19.39 25.72
C GLN A 333 5.74 17.89 25.50
N LEU A 334 6.41 17.32 24.49
CA LEU A 334 6.25 15.93 24.09
C LEU A 334 7.36 15.06 24.70
N VAL A 335 7.15 14.58 25.92
CA VAL A 335 8.11 13.71 26.63
C VAL A 335 8.00 12.27 26.14
N MET A 336 9.03 11.74 25.47
CA MET A 336 9.00 10.49 24.70
C MET A 336 9.35 9.26 25.53
N THR A 337 8.53 8.98 26.55
CA THR A 337 8.75 7.90 27.53
C THR A 337 7.59 6.92 27.69
N ARG A 338 6.44 7.14 27.02
CA ARG A 338 5.30 6.22 27.10
C ARG A 338 5.49 5.07 26.11
N LEU A 339 5.71 3.85 26.59
CA LEU A 339 5.94 2.70 25.72
C LEU A 339 4.65 2.28 25.00
N ALA A 340 4.68 2.23 23.67
CA ALA A 340 3.66 1.60 22.85
C ALA A 340 4.01 0.14 22.54
N ALA A 341 5.28 -0.11 22.24
CA ALA A 341 5.83 -1.44 22.05
C ALA A 341 7.30 -1.45 22.49
N GLN A 342 7.83 -2.61 22.87
CA GLN A 342 9.21 -2.74 23.30
C GLN A 342 9.72 -4.14 23.07
N ASN A 343 11.05 -4.29 23.13
CA ASN A 343 11.73 -5.52 22.76
C ASN A 343 11.30 -6.02 21.37
N CYS A 344 10.96 -5.08 20.48
CA CYS A 344 10.58 -5.38 19.12
C CYS A 344 11.83 -5.86 18.37
N ARG A 345 11.65 -6.90 17.55
CA ARG A 345 12.69 -7.47 16.70
C ARG A 345 12.10 -7.88 15.37
N PHE A 346 12.92 -7.88 14.33
CA PHE A 346 12.55 -8.52 13.08
C PHE A 346 12.40 -10.03 13.31
N GLU A 347 11.38 -10.63 12.69
CA GLU A 347 11.15 -12.08 12.72
C GLU A 347 12.13 -12.86 11.84
N ASP A 348 12.80 -12.19 10.90
CA ASP A 348 13.89 -12.79 10.14
C ASP A 348 15.08 -13.09 11.05
N ALA A 349 15.60 -14.32 11.00
CA ALA A 349 16.65 -14.76 11.92
C ALA A 349 17.94 -13.93 11.79
N TRP A 350 18.35 -13.58 10.56
CA TRP A 350 19.54 -12.77 10.35
C TRP A 350 19.32 -11.33 10.79
N LEU A 351 18.24 -10.69 10.32
CA LEU A 351 17.96 -9.30 10.71
C LEU A 351 17.70 -9.17 12.22
N GLY A 352 16.95 -10.08 12.82
CA GLY A 352 16.63 -10.10 14.25
C GLY A 352 17.84 -10.33 15.15
N ALA A 353 18.89 -10.98 14.63
CA ALA A 353 20.19 -11.13 15.29
C ALA A 353 21.11 -9.92 15.07
N ALA A 354 21.12 -9.34 13.87
CA ALA A 354 21.99 -8.21 13.48
C ALA A 354 21.49 -6.85 13.98
N GLN A 355 20.17 -6.68 14.11
CA GLN A 355 19.51 -5.47 14.61
C GLN A 355 19.29 -5.55 16.12
N PRO A 356 19.77 -4.56 16.90
CA PRO A 356 19.38 -4.46 18.30
C PRO A 356 17.85 -4.32 18.44
N ALA A 357 17.29 -4.95 19.48
CA ALA A 357 15.88 -4.78 19.78
C ALA A 357 15.55 -3.30 20.01
N TRP A 358 14.37 -2.87 19.57
CA TRP A 358 13.94 -1.48 19.71
C TRP A 358 12.68 -1.35 20.56
N ALA A 359 12.44 -0.13 21.02
CA ALA A 359 11.21 0.30 21.63
C ALA A 359 10.55 1.41 20.81
N GLU A 360 9.22 1.37 20.72
CA GLU A 360 8.35 2.39 20.15
C GLU A 360 7.75 3.19 21.29
N CYS A 361 8.07 4.48 21.36
CA CYS A 361 7.60 5.37 22.43
C CYS A 361 6.69 6.46 21.86
N LEU A 362 5.67 6.81 22.64
CA LEU A 362 4.74 7.90 22.43
C LEU A 362 5.01 9.02 23.45
N PRO A 363 4.51 10.23 23.20
CA PRO A 363 4.57 11.29 24.19
C PRO A 363 3.71 10.98 25.42
N GLN A 364 4.15 11.46 26.58
CA GLN A 364 3.35 11.62 27.78
C GLN A 364 2.46 12.85 27.61
N GLY A 365 1.14 12.69 27.80
CA GLY A 365 0.18 13.81 27.75
C GLY A 365 -0.36 14.15 26.36
N PRO A 366 -1.10 15.28 26.25
CA PRO A 366 -1.74 15.71 25.02
C PRO A 366 -0.73 16.23 24.01
N VAL A 367 -1.03 16.03 22.72
CA VAL A 367 -0.22 16.58 21.63
C VAL A 367 -0.52 18.07 21.43
N PRO A 368 0.46 18.89 21.00
CA PRO A 368 0.20 20.26 20.57
C PRO A 368 -0.82 20.31 19.44
N VAL A 369 -1.72 21.29 19.51
CA VAL A 369 -2.66 21.61 18.42
C VAL A 369 -2.55 23.10 18.13
N ILE A 370 -2.31 23.46 16.87
CA ILE A 370 -2.31 24.85 16.44
C ILE A 370 -3.21 24.98 15.21
N ASN A 371 -4.17 25.90 15.25
CA ASN A 371 -5.14 26.14 14.16
C ASN A 371 -5.82 24.87 13.63
N GLY A 372 -6.16 23.95 14.54
CA GLY A 372 -6.83 22.70 14.19
C GLY A 372 -5.91 21.56 13.71
N ILE A 373 -4.58 21.78 13.69
CA ILE A 373 -3.58 20.80 13.29
C ILE A 373 -2.91 20.21 14.54
N ALA A 374 -3.05 18.91 14.73
CA ALA A 374 -2.36 18.11 15.73
C ALA A 374 -0.94 17.74 15.27
N TYR A 375 0.04 18.04 16.11
CA TYR A 375 1.46 17.79 15.88
C TYR A 375 1.90 16.52 16.62
N ARG A 376 1.95 15.41 15.90
CA ARG A 376 2.24 14.07 16.43
C ARG A 376 3.73 13.77 16.38
N ILE A 377 4.17 12.87 17.27
CA ILE A 377 5.52 12.34 17.31
C ILE A 377 5.51 10.90 17.80
N GLU A 378 6.32 10.05 17.19
CA GLU A 378 6.68 8.73 17.71
C GLU A 378 8.21 8.62 17.77
N ALA A 379 8.72 7.92 18.78
CA ALA A 379 10.15 7.71 18.95
C ALA A 379 10.50 6.22 18.81
N ILE A 380 11.63 5.96 18.19
CA ILE A 380 12.25 4.64 18.13
C ILE A 380 13.54 4.73 18.94
N ARG A 381 13.70 3.83 19.90
CA ARG A 381 14.90 3.72 20.73
C ARG A 381 15.50 2.34 20.54
N SER A 382 16.74 2.28 20.05
CA SER A 382 17.45 1.04 19.75
C SER A 382 18.91 1.18 20.17
N SER A 383 19.28 0.60 21.31
CA SER A 383 20.61 0.78 21.90
C SER A 383 20.92 2.27 22.11
N ASP A 384 21.89 2.83 21.38
CA ASP A 384 22.35 4.21 21.40
C ASP A 384 21.85 5.04 20.20
N TYR A 385 21.01 4.44 19.36
CA TYR A 385 20.32 5.11 18.26
C TYR A 385 18.91 5.52 18.70
N VAL A 386 18.59 6.80 18.54
CA VAL A 386 17.25 7.35 18.77
C VAL A 386 16.79 8.07 17.52
N GLN A 387 15.56 7.79 17.11
CA GLN A 387 14.91 8.45 16.00
C GLN A 387 13.57 9.00 16.47
N PHE A 388 13.28 10.26 16.12
CA PHE A 388 11.96 10.85 16.25
C PHE A 388 11.33 10.98 14.88
N GLN A 389 10.12 10.46 14.72
CA GLN A 389 9.29 10.67 13.55
C GLN A 389 8.11 11.58 13.92
N PHE A 390 8.11 12.77 13.35
CA PHE A 390 7.07 13.76 13.47
C PHE A 390 6.03 13.53 12.37
N GLY A 391 4.78 13.84 12.67
CA GLY A 391 3.69 13.81 11.70
C GLY A 391 2.68 14.89 12.00
N TYR A 392 2.01 15.32 10.94
CA TYR A 392 1.06 16.41 11.02
C TYR A 392 -0.30 15.96 10.56
N ASP A 393 -1.32 16.31 11.35
CA ASP A 393 -2.67 15.90 11.03
C ASP A 393 -3.75 16.84 11.51
N TRP A 394 -4.91 16.81 10.88
CA TRP A 394 -6.07 17.53 11.41
C TRP A 394 -6.54 16.87 12.71
N ASP A 395 -6.87 17.70 13.70
CA ASP A 395 -7.45 17.21 14.94
C ASP A 395 -8.87 16.65 14.70
N GLU A 396 -9.37 15.89 15.67
CA GLU A 396 -10.68 15.22 15.57
C GLU A 396 -11.86 16.20 15.52
N SER A 397 -11.71 17.44 15.97
CA SER A 397 -12.75 18.48 15.86
C SER A 397 -12.86 19.03 14.44
N VAL A 398 -11.75 18.99 13.70
CA VAL A 398 -11.61 19.52 12.35
C VAL A 398 -11.88 18.44 11.31
N MET A 399 -11.44 17.21 11.57
CA MET A 399 -11.59 16.04 10.71
C MET A 399 -11.74 14.75 11.55
N PRO A 400 -12.97 14.39 11.99
CA PRO A 400 -13.18 13.30 12.94
C PRO A 400 -12.73 11.90 12.50
N ALA A 401 -12.78 11.63 11.19
CA ALA A 401 -12.46 10.30 10.64
C ALA A 401 -11.00 10.18 10.16
N ASN A 402 -10.19 11.22 10.34
CA ASN A 402 -8.84 11.35 9.82
C ASN A 402 -7.94 10.12 10.11
N PRO A 403 -7.20 9.54 9.14
CA PRO A 403 -6.97 9.88 7.73
C PRO A 403 -8.12 9.74 6.77
N PHE A 404 -9.19 9.12 7.21
CA PHE A 404 -10.35 8.89 6.39
C PHE A 404 -11.25 10.15 6.43
N GLY A 405 -11.92 10.45 5.32
CA GLY A 405 -12.81 11.62 5.20
C GLY A 405 -12.28 12.75 4.30
N ASP A 406 -13.19 13.60 3.85
CA ASP A 406 -12.91 14.64 2.85
C ASP A 406 -12.22 15.86 3.47
N PRO A 407 -10.99 16.21 3.09
CA PRO A 407 -10.28 17.39 3.58
C PRO A 407 -10.67 18.69 2.85
N SER A 408 -11.73 18.70 2.05
CA SER A 408 -12.19 19.90 1.32
C SER A 408 -12.33 21.12 2.23
N GLY A 409 -11.80 22.26 1.78
CA GLY A 409 -11.77 23.52 2.55
C GLY A 409 -10.57 23.64 3.51
N ARG A 410 -9.67 22.65 3.56
CA ARG A 410 -8.45 22.69 4.38
C ARG A 410 -7.24 23.12 3.56
N ASN A 411 -6.47 24.08 4.09
CA ASN A 411 -5.41 24.74 3.35
C ASN A 411 -4.00 24.22 3.61
N ALA A 412 -3.62 23.61 4.73
CA ALA A 412 -2.26 23.09 4.91
C ALA A 412 -2.17 22.15 6.11
N TYR A 413 -1.34 21.11 6.04
CA TYR A 413 -1.12 20.22 7.19
C TYR A 413 -0.05 20.76 8.16
N MET A 414 0.59 21.88 7.84
CA MET A 414 1.52 22.56 8.73
C MET A 414 1.26 24.06 8.69
N ILE A 415 1.58 24.76 9.77
CA ILE A 415 1.69 26.22 9.85
C ILE A 415 3.14 26.60 10.21
N PRO A 416 3.55 27.90 10.21
CA PRO A 416 4.90 28.29 10.60
C PRO A 416 5.33 27.71 11.96
N HIS A 417 6.34 26.84 12.01
CA HIS A 417 6.84 26.27 13.27
C HIS A 417 8.30 25.78 13.22
N LYS A 418 8.88 25.49 14.39
CA LYS A 418 10.13 24.74 14.54
C LYS A 418 9.96 23.61 15.55
N TRP A 419 10.80 22.59 15.46
CA TRP A 419 10.94 21.60 16.53
C TRP A 419 12.28 21.74 17.24
N LEU A 420 12.24 21.70 18.57
CA LEU A 420 13.42 21.66 19.43
C LEU A 420 13.47 20.30 20.13
N ILE A 421 14.63 19.66 20.13
CA ILE A 421 14.83 18.34 20.76
C ILE A 421 15.76 18.51 21.94
N TYR A 422 15.31 18.07 23.11
CA TYR A 422 16.06 18.19 24.36
C TYR A 422 16.36 16.82 24.96
N ASP A 423 17.44 16.74 25.72
CA ASP A 423 17.66 15.64 26.65
C ASP A 423 16.86 15.83 27.96
N ARG A 424 17.09 14.93 28.92
CA ARG A 424 16.39 14.94 30.22
C ARG A 424 16.83 16.11 31.12
N ASP A 425 18.00 16.70 30.89
CA ASP A 425 18.56 17.80 31.67
C ASP A 425 18.32 19.17 30.99
N GLU A 426 17.33 19.25 30.09
CA GLU A 426 16.97 20.47 29.35
C GLU A 426 18.06 20.99 28.41
N LYS A 427 19.05 20.16 28.03
CA LYS A 427 20.05 20.54 27.03
C LYS A 427 19.48 20.36 25.63
N LEU A 428 19.55 21.42 24.81
CA LEU A 428 19.16 21.37 23.40
C LEU A 428 20.15 20.48 22.63
N LEU A 429 19.62 19.44 21.99
CA LEU A 429 20.38 18.50 21.16
C LEU A 429 20.28 18.85 19.68
N ALA A 430 19.11 19.29 19.21
CA ALA A 430 18.87 19.62 17.81
C ALA A 430 17.68 20.56 17.61
N THR A 431 17.72 21.29 16.49
CA THR A 431 16.62 22.10 15.97
C THR A 431 16.25 21.61 14.58
N ILE A 432 14.96 21.43 14.32
CA ILE A 432 14.43 21.11 12.99
C ILE A 432 13.85 22.40 12.40
N GLU A 433 14.52 22.89 11.36
CA GLU A 433 14.28 24.18 10.72
C GLU A 433 14.75 24.15 9.25
N THR A 434 14.47 25.20 8.47
CA THR A 434 14.99 25.33 7.09
C THR A 434 16.52 25.52 7.08
N PRO A 435 17.24 25.29 5.96
CA PRO A 435 18.71 25.36 5.93
C PRO A 435 19.27 26.74 6.26
N ASP A 436 18.47 27.79 6.07
CA ASP A 436 18.80 29.18 6.41
C ASP A 436 18.40 29.56 7.85
N GLY A 437 17.91 28.61 8.64
CA GLY A 437 17.53 28.81 10.04
C GLY A 437 16.14 29.43 10.24
N GLY A 438 15.31 29.55 9.18
CA GLY A 438 13.92 29.99 9.26
C GLY A 438 12.96 28.91 9.77
N PRO A 439 11.71 29.27 10.13
CA PRO A 439 10.71 28.29 10.53
C PRO A 439 10.25 27.43 9.33
N LEU A 440 9.86 26.19 9.61
CA LEU A 440 9.18 25.33 8.65
C LEU A 440 7.84 25.98 8.27
N ASN A 441 7.52 26.01 6.98
CA ASN A 441 6.33 26.68 6.43
C ASN A 441 6.21 28.18 6.82
N GLY A 442 7.34 28.87 6.92
CA GLY A 442 7.43 30.29 7.27
C GLY A 442 6.83 31.24 6.22
N ARG A 443 6.28 32.38 6.67
CA ARG A 443 5.75 33.45 5.80
C ARG A 443 6.83 34.35 5.21
N ASP A 444 8.07 34.16 5.60
CA ASP A 444 9.23 34.91 5.14
C ASP A 444 9.67 34.49 3.72
N LYS A 445 9.16 33.37 3.21
CA LYS A 445 9.40 32.87 1.85
C LYS A 445 8.11 32.86 1.05
N MET A 446 8.22 33.16 -0.23
CA MET A 446 7.07 33.11 -1.13
C MET A 446 6.64 31.65 -1.38
N ALA A 447 5.33 31.40 -1.37
CA ALA A 447 4.78 30.07 -1.66
C ALA A 447 5.08 29.61 -3.10
N LEU A 448 5.17 30.56 -4.03
CA LEU A 448 5.63 30.37 -5.40
C LEU A 448 6.97 31.06 -5.61
N TYR A 449 7.84 30.50 -6.46
CA TYR A 449 9.11 31.12 -6.78
C TYR A 449 8.91 32.48 -7.47
N GLY A 450 9.44 33.54 -6.86
CA GLY A 450 9.35 34.91 -7.36
C GLY A 450 10.63 35.46 -7.99
N GLY A 451 11.68 34.64 -8.13
CA GLY A 451 12.99 35.06 -8.64
C GLY A 451 13.15 35.00 -10.17
N PRO A 452 14.34 35.36 -10.69
CA PRO A 452 14.61 35.39 -12.13
C PRO A 452 14.66 33.99 -12.76
N SER A 453 14.47 33.93 -14.09
CA SER A 453 14.62 32.71 -14.89
C SER A 453 15.59 32.95 -16.06
N ASP A 454 16.26 31.91 -16.53
CA ASP A 454 17.32 31.98 -17.54
C ASP A 454 16.84 32.18 -19.00
N GLY A 455 15.59 32.58 -19.22
CA GLY A 455 14.98 32.72 -20.54
C GLY A 455 14.58 31.39 -21.20
N ARG A 456 15.02 30.25 -20.65
CA ARG A 456 14.53 28.90 -20.93
C ARG A 456 13.66 28.36 -19.79
N GLY A 457 13.42 29.22 -18.80
CA GLY A 457 12.48 29.04 -17.71
C GLY A 457 13.01 28.23 -16.52
N CYS A 458 14.29 27.85 -16.50
CA CYS A 458 14.92 27.32 -15.31
C CYS A 458 14.99 28.43 -14.25
N ALA A 459 14.58 28.11 -13.01
CA ALA A 459 14.70 29.05 -11.90
C ALA A 459 16.19 29.32 -11.62
N MET A 460 16.58 30.59 -11.65
CA MET A 460 17.94 31.00 -11.34
C MET A 460 18.06 31.20 -9.82
N THR A 461 18.21 30.08 -9.10
CA THR A 461 18.41 30.11 -7.65
C THR A 461 19.74 30.77 -7.31
N ASP A 462 19.73 31.63 -6.28
CA ASP A 462 20.90 32.29 -5.71
C ASP A 462 20.70 32.54 -4.20
N GLY A 463 21.63 33.25 -3.55
CA GLY A 463 21.54 33.55 -2.11
C GLY A 463 20.31 34.36 -1.69
N THR A 464 19.73 35.16 -2.60
CA THR A 464 18.55 36.00 -2.37
C THR A 464 17.26 35.40 -2.93
N HIS A 465 17.36 34.53 -3.93
CA HIS A 465 16.27 33.84 -4.59
C HIS A 465 16.33 32.33 -4.30
N ARG A 466 16.44 31.97 -3.01
CA ARG A 466 16.27 30.58 -2.59
C ARG A 466 14.80 30.19 -2.57
N TRP A 467 14.53 28.92 -2.85
CA TRP A 467 13.21 28.37 -2.72
C TRP A 467 13.20 27.19 -1.75
N TYR A 468 12.20 27.19 -0.87
CA TYR A 468 11.87 26.11 0.05
C TYR A 468 10.40 25.76 -0.17
N PRO A 469 10.03 24.47 -0.21
CA PRO A 469 8.62 24.10 -0.37
C PRO A 469 7.74 24.72 0.72
N HIS A 470 6.65 25.37 0.30
CA HIS A 470 5.63 25.99 1.15
C HIS A 470 4.29 25.27 0.95
N GLY A 471 3.48 25.16 2.00
CA GLY A 471 2.25 24.37 2.00
C GLY A 471 2.58 22.88 1.97
N THR A 472 2.54 22.22 3.12
CA THR A 472 2.94 20.82 3.18
C THR A 472 1.78 19.88 2.88
N VAL A 473 2.12 18.81 2.17
CA VAL A 473 1.34 17.58 2.18
C VAL A 473 1.31 17.00 3.60
N ARG A 474 0.44 16.03 3.82
CA ARG A 474 0.39 15.25 5.06
C ARG A 474 1.62 14.34 5.20
N SER A 475 2.79 14.92 5.38
CA SER A 475 4.09 14.26 5.44
C SER A 475 4.54 13.96 6.87
N GLY A 476 5.49 13.04 6.99
CA GLY A 476 6.31 12.91 8.18
C GLY A 476 7.64 13.66 8.05
N ILE A 477 8.27 13.92 9.18
CA ILE A 477 9.67 14.35 9.27
C ILE A 477 10.39 13.36 10.18
N ILE A 478 11.57 12.92 9.79
CA ILE A 478 12.46 12.12 10.62
C ILE A 478 13.63 12.97 11.11
N TRP A 479 13.95 12.84 12.39
CA TRP A 479 15.21 13.24 12.99
C TRP A 479 15.89 12.01 13.60
N ARG A 480 17.22 11.95 13.53
CA ARG A 480 18.04 10.86 14.09
C ARG A 480 19.11 11.45 15.00
N SER A 481 19.46 10.74 16.06
CA SER A 481 20.60 11.10 16.91
C SER A 481 21.94 11.00 16.17
N ARG A 482 21.99 10.14 15.14
CA ARG A 482 23.11 9.93 14.20
C ARG A 482 22.68 9.02 13.05
N ASP A 483 23.53 8.84 12.05
CA ASP A 483 23.33 7.83 11.01
C ASP A 483 23.26 6.40 11.60
N PRO A 484 22.37 5.52 11.09
CA PRO A 484 22.42 4.11 11.45
C PRO A 484 23.67 3.43 10.84
N GLY A 485 24.26 2.50 11.60
CA GLY A 485 25.37 1.68 11.08
C GLY A 485 24.90 0.75 9.96
N SER A 486 25.78 0.37 9.04
CA SER A 486 25.46 -0.63 8.02
C SER A 486 25.47 -2.05 8.61
N HIS A 487 24.77 -2.98 7.96
CA HIS A 487 24.92 -4.41 8.19
C HIS A 487 26.20 -4.94 7.53
N GLU A 488 26.66 -6.10 7.97
CA GLU A 488 27.81 -6.80 7.39
C GLU A 488 27.54 -7.21 5.93
N GLN A 489 28.54 -7.05 5.07
CA GLN A 489 28.43 -7.30 3.64
C GLN A 489 28.11 -8.77 3.31
N SER A 490 28.61 -9.73 4.09
CA SER A 490 28.29 -11.14 3.91
C SER A 490 26.79 -11.41 4.07
N GLY A 491 26.16 -10.80 5.09
CA GLY A 491 24.73 -10.87 5.33
C GLY A 491 23.92 -10.20 4.21
N ILE A 492 24.34 -9.00 3.77
CA ILE A 492 23.70 -8.30 2.66
C ILE A 492 23.71 -9.18 1.40
N ARG A 493 24.87 -9.71 0.99
CA ARG A 493 25.00 -10.57 -0.21
C ARG A 493 24.16 -11.86 -0.13
N ALA A 494 23.92 -12.38 1.07
CA ALA A 494 23.06 -13.52 1.27
C ALA A 494 21.57 -13.16 1.10
N ALA A 495 21.16 -11.96 1.55
CA ALA A 495 19.76 -11.58 1.68
C ALA A 495 19.21 -10.66 0.57
N VAL A 496 20.06 -10.00 -0.22
CA VAL A 496 19.64 -9.07 -1.29
C VAL A 496 20.15 -9.52 -2.66
N PRO A 497 19.41 -9.26 -3.76
CA PRO A 497 19.88 -9.57 -5.09
C PRO A 497 20.97 -8.59 -5.54
N LEU A 498 22.03 -9.11 -6.16
CA LEU A 498 23.17 -8.35 -6.70
C LEU A 498 23.16 -8.39 -8.23
N PHE A 499 23.41 -7.24 -8.83
CA PHE A 499 23.37 -7.08 -10.29
C PHE A 499 24.74 -6.72 -10.84
N ASP A 500 24.99 -7.12 -12.09
CA ASP A 500 26.20 -6.75 -12.81
C ASP A 500 26.23 -5.23 -13.09
N LEU A 501 27.29 -4.56 -12.65
CA LEU A 501 27.50 -3.12 -12.86
C LEU A 501 28.54 -2.83 -13.93
N SER A 502 28.83 -3.79 -14.82
CA SER A 502 29.83 -3.65 -15.88
C SER A 502 29.45 -2.70 -17.04
N ILE A 503 28.25 -2.09 -17.00
CA ILE A 503 27.84 -0.98 -17.87
C ILE A 503 27.87 0.33 -17.06
N PRO A 504 29.02 0.98 -16.89
CA PRO A 504 29.15 2.17 -16.04
C PRO A 504 28.41 3.40 -16.61
N PHE A 505 28.16 3.41 -17.93
CA PHE A 505 27.45 4.45 -18.68
C PHE A 505 25.95 4.15 -18.92
N GLY A 506 25.38 3.17 -18.23
CA GLY A 506 23.93 2.96 -18.24
C GLY A 506 23.19 4.10 -17.52
N CYS A 507 22.04 4.53 -18.05
CA CYS A 507 21.24 5.65 -17.51
C CYS A 507 22.05 6.96 -17.35
N HIS A 508 23.06 7.14 -18.19
CA HIS A 508 24.07 8.20 -18.03
C HIS A 508 23.74 9.46 -18.80
N LEU A 509 22.58 9.58 -19.45
CA LEU A 509 22.33 10.71 -20.37
C LEU A 509 20.91 11.26 -20.36
N ASP A 510 19.97 10.52 -19.79
CA ASP A 510 18.62 10.99 -19.69
C ASP A 510 18.45 11.92 -18.47
N TYR A 511 17.91 13.11 -18.71
CA TYR A 511 17.44 14.02 -17.68
C TYR A 511 15.93 13.92 -17.65
N SER A 512 15.37 13.43 -16.56
CA SER A 512 13.93 13.58 -16.43
C SER A 512 13.54 14.88 -15.80
N VAL A 513 12.52 15.41 -16.43
CA VAL A 513 11.65 16.43 -15.92
C VAL A 513 10.31 15.78 -15.71
N ASN A 514 10.18 15.02 -14.62
CA ASN A 514 8.89 14.44 -14.24
C ASN A 514 7.95 15.51 -13.66
N GLY A 515 8.08 16.74 -14.15
CA GLY A 515 7.08 17.76 -14.00
C GLY A 515 6.68 18.48 -15.26
N PHE A 516 6.83 17.80 -16.41
CA PHE A 516 6.49 18.38 -17.70
C PHE A 516 7.14 19.74 -17.85
N ASP A 517 8.44 19.82 -17.53
CA ASP A 517 9.22 20.94 -18.04
C ASP A 517 9.26 20.78 -19.57
N LEU A 518 8.24 21.35 -20.22
CA LEU A 518 8.06 21.36 -21.67
C LEU A 518 9.26 22.02 -22.38
N ARG A 519 10.22 22.58 -21.66
CA ARG A 519 11.40 23.25 -22.20
C ARG A 519 12.58 22.28 -22.32
N ILE A 520 12.63 21.23 -21.49
CA ILE A 520 13.56 20.08 -21.60
C ILE A 520 12.91 18.93 -22.39
N PHE A 521 11.62 18.67 -22.15
CA PHE A 521 10.86 17.65 -22.85
C PHE A 521 10.41 18.07 -24.27
N SER A 522 10.18 19.36 -24.54
CA SER A 522 9.66 19.84 -25.84
C SER A 522 10.27 21.15 -26.38
N GLY A 523 11.42 21.61 -25.87
CA GLY A 523 12.05 22.89 -26.27
C GLY A 523 13.03 22.79 -27.46
N GLY A 524 12.99 23.79 -28.35
CA GLY A 524 13.61 23.83 -29.69
C GLY A 524 15.15 23.86 -29.81
N ALA A 525 15.89 23.27 -28.87
CA ALA A 525 17.35 23.07 -28.98
C ALA A 525 17.83 21.69 -28.50
N GLY A 526 16.95 20.69 -28.47
CA GLY A 526 17.31 19.30 -28.17
C GLY A 526 16.25 18.61 -27.33
N ASN A 527 15.69 17.51 -27.84
CA ASN A 527 14.86 16.55 -27.11
C ASN A 527 15.73 15.81 -26.08
N GLU A 528 16.21 16.50 -25.04
CA GLU A 528 17.24 16.00 -24.12
C GLU A 528 16.65 15.17 -22.95
N GLY A 529 15.32 15.03 -22.81
CA GLY A 529 14.71 14.32 -21.69
C GLY A 529 13.35 13.66 -21.95
N GLN A 530 12.95 12.76 -21.05
CA GLN A 530 11.67 12.02 -21.09
C GLN A 530 10.55 12.73 -20.30
N ALA A 531 9.32 12.78 -20.84
CA ALA A 531 8.13 13.34 -20.15
C ALA A 531 7.76 12.62 -18.84
N ASN A 532 8.16 11.36 -18.70
CA ASN A 532 7.80 10.47 -17.59
C ASN A 532 9.03 9.75 -17.03
N GLY A 533 10.12 10.47 -16.72
CA GLY A 533 11.38 9.82 -16.29
C GLY A 533 11.79 10.08 -14.84
N PHE A 534 13.06 9.79 -14.57
CA PHE A 534 13.83 9.83 -13.32
C PHE A 534 14.52 11.15 -12.93
N GLY A 535 14.46 11.54 -11.65
CA GLY A 535 15.46 12.46 -11.13
C GLY A 535 16.84 11.81 -11.17
N ASN A 536 17.74 12.30 -12.03
CA ASN A 536 19.01 11.63 -12.28
C ASN A 536 19.98 11.83 -11.10
N ILE A 537 20.01 10.86 -10.18
CA ILE A 537 20.85 10.81 -8.98
C ILE A 537 22.35 10.89 -9.28
N ARG A 538 22.78 10.85 -10.55
CA ARG A 538 24.18 11.04 -10.97
C ARG A 538 24.60 12.50 -11.06
N VAL A 539 23.67 13.42 -11.34
CA VAL A 539 23.94 14.88 -11.50
C VAL A 539 23.27 15.79 -10.49
N ILE A 540 22.22 15.33 -9.81
CA ILE A 540 21.61 16.11 -8.72
C ILE A 540 22.69 16.35 -7.64
N PRO A 541 22.95 17.61 -7.24
CA PRO A 541 23.96 17.87 -6.22
C PRO A 541 23.52 17.26 -4.89
N TRP A 542 24.47 16.82 -4.06
CA TRP A 542 24.09 16.27 -2.76
C TRP A 542 23.50 17.35 -1.84
N LYS A 543 24.15 18.52 -1.74
CA LYS A 543 23.63 19.69 -1.00
C LYS A 543 22.97 20.70 -1.91
N GLN A 544 22.17 21.60 -1.33
CA GLN A 544 21.61 22.75 -2.05
C GLN A 544 22.74 23.55 -2.71
N SER A 545 22.62 23.80 -4.00
CA SER A 545 23.54 24.59 -4.82
C SER A 545 22.80 25.77 -5.46
N ASP A 546 23.52 26.65 -6.16
CA ASP A 546 22.94 27.76 -6.92
C ASP A 546 23.15 27.58 -8.43
N TYR A 547 22.36 28.30 -9.23
CA TYR A 547 22.37 28.18 -10.68
C TYR A 547 23.77 28.41 -11.29
N ARG A 548 24.49 29.44 -10.82
CA ARG A 548 25.80 29.80 -11.38
C ARG A 548 26.87 28.77 -11.03
N ALA A 549 26.83 28.23 -9.82
CA ALA A 549 27.71 27.16 -9.38
C ALA A 549 27.50 25.87 -10.18
N MET A 550 26.23 25.49 -10.41
CA MET A 550 25.86 24.31 -11.20
C MET A 550 26.27 24.46 -12.67
N VAL A 551 25.96 25.59 -13.31
CA VAL A 551 26.38 25.87 -14.69
C VAL A 551 27.90 25.89 -14.81
N GLY A 552 28.60 26.53 -13.86
CA GLY A 552 30.05 26.57 -13.84
C GLY A 552 30.67 25.18 -13.70
N ALA A 553 30.00 24.21 -13.06
CA ALA A 553 30.48 22.83 -12.91
C ALA A 553 30.39 21.99 -14.19
N ALA A 554 29.78 22.50 -15.27
CA ALA A 554 29.70 21.82 -16.55
C ALA A 554 31.09 21.43 -17.08
N GLY A 555 31.22 20.20 -17.57
CA GLY A 555 32.51 19.65 -18.02
C GLY A 555 33.57 19.42 -16.93
N ARG A 556 33.27 19.71 -15.65
CA ARG A 556 34.18 19.50 -14.50
C ARG A 556 33.77 18.25 -13.71
N THR A 557 33.83 17.09 -14.35
CA THR A 557 33.56 15.78 -13.74
C THR A 557 34.77 14.85 -13.82
N ARG A 558 34.84 13.86 -12.92
CA ARG A 558 35.80 12.74 -13.02
C ARG A 558 35.23 11.53 -13.76
N ASP A 559 33.98 11.62 -14.19
CA ASP A 559 33.32 10.58 -14.95
C ASP A 559 33.85 10.55 -16.39
N PRO A 560 34.32 9.40 -16.91
CA PRO A 560 34.78 9.30 -18.30
C PRO A 560 33.64 9.44 -19.34
N PHE A 561 32.38 9.39 -18.91
CA PHE A 561 31.20 9.52 -19.79
C PHE A 561 30.56 10.90 -19.57
N THR A 562 30.98 11.89 -20.34
CA THR A 562 30.76 13.30 -19.97
C THR A 562 29.44 13.89 -20.46
N ALA A 563 28.71 13.20 -21.34
CA ALA A 563 27.57 13.78 -22.02
C ALA A 563 26.38 14.13 -21.09
N LEU A 564 26.32 13.58 -19.86
CA LEU A 564 25.34 14.02 -18.83
C LEU A 564 25.63 15.43 -18.28
N TYR A 565 26.88 15.88 -18.33
CA TYR A 565 27.39 16.96 -17.50
C TYR A 565 27.49 18.29 -18.26
N SER A 566 26.46 18.60 -19.06
CA SER A 566 26.33 19.87 -19.79
C SER A 566 25.80 21.00 -18.89
N ALA A 567 25.97 22.25 -19.32
CA ALA A 567 25.45 23.41 -18.60
C ALA A 567 23.91 23.39 -18.46
N ASN A 568 23.18 22.96 -19.50
CA ASN A 568 21.72 22.87 -19.49
C ASN A 568 21.25 21.85 -18.43
N SER A 569 21.91 20.70 -18.45
CA SER A 569 21.63 19.54 -17.62
C SER A 569 21.85 19.80 -16.14
N LEU A 570 22.95 20.46 -15.80
CA LEU A 570 23.27 20.84 -14.43
C LEU A 570 22.38 22.00 -13.95
N ALA A 571 22.07 22.97 -14.83
CA ALA A 571 21.19 24.09 -14.51
C ALA A 571 19.77 23.63 -14.13
N ALA A 572 19.24 22.59 -14.78
CA ALA A 572 17.94 22.00 -14.44
C ALA A 572 17.86 21.49 -13.00
N ASN A 573 19.01 21.16 -12.40
CA ASN A 573 19.12 20.63 -11.04
C ASN A 573 19.45 21.70 -9.98
N ALA A 574 19.54 22.98 -10.34
CA ALA A 574 19.94 24.06 -9.41
C ALA A 574 18.95 24.31 -8.26
N ALA A 575 17.70 23.85 -8.39
CA ALA A 575 16.67 23.93 -7.34
C ALA A 575 16.50 22.60 -6.58
N LEU A 576 17.28 21.57 -6.90
CA LEU A 576 17.16 20.20 -6.38
C LEU A 576 18.42 19.79 -5.61
N TRP A 577 18.27 18.91 -4.62
CA TRP A 577 19.41 18.28 -3.96
C TRP A 577 19.03 16.91 -3.36
N LEU A 578 20.00 16.06 -3.04
CA LEU A 578 19.77 14.69 -2.51
C LEU A 578 19.75 14.60 -0.98
N GLU A 579 20.45 15.49 -0.28
CA GLU A 579 20.55 15.49 1.18
C GLU A 579 19.14 15.56 1.78
N TYR A 580 18.79 14.57 2.60
CA TYR A 580 17.53 14.60 3.30
C TYR A 580 17.51 15.82 4.22
N THR A 581 16.53 16.68 3.98
CA THR A 581 16.20 17.73 4.92
C THR A 581 14.69 17.72 5.10
N PRO A 582 14.15 18.11 6.27
CA PRO A 582 12.72 18.06 6.59
C PRO A 582 11.74 18.73 5.59
N PHE A 583 12.27 19.44 4.60
CA PHE A 583 11.61 20.17 3.53
C PHE A 583 12.16 19.80 2.14
N ASN A 584 13.27 19.06 2.04
CA ASN A 584 13.74 18.52 0.77
C ASN A 584 13.08 17.19 0.52
N ILE A 585 12.18 17.19 -0.44
CA ILE A 585 11.58 15.97 -0.96
C ILE A 585 12.51 15.36 -2.03
N GLN A 586 13.83 15.44 -1.79
CA GLN A 586 14.92 14.87 -2.58
C GLN A 586 14.78 15.12 -4.07
N GLY A 587 14.82 16.40 -4.40
CA GLY A 587 14.67 16.84 -5.78
C GLY A 587 13.24 16.80 -6.32
N ARG A 588 12.20 16.52 -5.52
CA ARG A 588 10.79 16.77 -5.91
C ARG A 588 10.47 18.24 -5.59
N SER A 589 10.40 19.07 -6.63
CA SER A 589 10.14 20.52 -6.52
C SER A 589 8.86 20.93 -7.26
N PRO A 590 7.89 21.57 -6.58
CA PRO A 590 6.79 22.32 -7.19
C PRO A 590 7.17 23.28 -8.33
N ILE A 591 8.40 23.79 -8.40
CA ILE A 591 8.88 24.68 -9.47
C ILE A 591 9.11 23.91 -10.78
N ALA A 592 9.62 22.68 -10.69
CA ALA A 592 9.93 21.83 -11.84
C ALA A 592 8.80 20.85 -12.18
N GLY A 593 7.74 20.80 -11.35
CA GLY A 593 6.54 19.96 -11.46
C GLY A 593 6.68 18.53 -10.89
N PRO A 594 5.70 17.61 -11.15
CA PRO A 594 5.46 16.30 -10.48
C PRO A 594 6.52 15.28 -10.10
N GLY A 595 7.83 15.52 -10.17
CA GLY A 595 8.69 14.37 -10.37
C GLY A 595 10.16 14.54 -10.07
N GLY A 596 10.44 14.88 -8.82
CA GLY A 596 11.72 14.46 -8.28
C GLY A 596 11.81 12.94 -8.14
N GLN A 597 12.97 12.41 -8.52
CA GLN A 597 13.52 11.12 -8.10
C GLN A 597 12.56 9.93 -8.07
N ARG A 598 11.50 9.95 -8.90
CA ARG A 598 10.67 8.78 -9.09
C ARG A 598 11.50 7.79 -9.87
N ASP A 599 11.95 6.75 -9.18
CA ASP A 599 12.63 5.65 -9.83
C ASP A 599 11.61 4.73 -10.50
N ASP A 600 10.86 5.31 -11.44
CA ASP A 600 9.85 4.61 -12.20
C ASP A 600 10.42 3.32 -12.80
N ARG A 601 9.86 2.18 -12.41
CA ARG A 601 10.15 0.91 -13.08
C ARG A 601 11.51 0.26 -12.69
N GLN A 602 11.90 0.32 -11.42
CA GLN A 602 12.95 -0.50 -10.79
C GLN A 602 12.42 -1.30 -9.60
N ILE A 603 12.93 -2.51 -9.37
CA ILE A 603 12.64 -3.25 -8.12
C ILE A 603 13.48 -2.75 -6.93
N ILE A 604 14.62 -2.10 -7.18
CA ILE A 604 15.52 -1.51 -6.18
C ILE A 604 16.03 -0.20 -6.74
N ALA A 605 15.91 0.90 -5.99
CA ALA A 605 16.33 2.21 -6.47
C ALA A 605 17.84 2.28 -6.78
N GLU A 606 18.21 3.04 -7.80
CA GLU A 606 19.59 3.16 -8.31
C GLU A 606 20.65 3.40 -7.22
N PRO A 607 20.56 4.42 -6.33
CA PRO A 607 21.59 4.65 -5.30
C PRO A 607 21.70 3.49 -4.30
N VAL A 608 20.61 2.76 -4.10
CA VAL A 608 20.55 1.59 -3.23
C VAL A 608 21.30 0.43 -3.88
N VAL A 609 21.10 0.17 -5.18
CA VAL A 609 21.86 -0.85 -5.93
C VAL A 609 23.36 -0.54 -5.91
N TRP A 610 23.74 0.72 -6.10
CA TRP A 610 25.15 1.13 -6.03
C TRP A 610 25.74 0.88 -4.64
N HIS A 611 25.06 1.26 -3.56
CA HIS A 611 25.55 1.00 -2.21
C HIS A 611 25.62 -0.50 -1.87
N MET A 612 24.62 -1.29 -2.31
CA MET A 612 24.61 -2.75 -2.14
C MET A 612 25.83 -3.43 -2.77
N ASN A 613 26.23 -2.99 -3.96
CA ASN A 613 27.34 -3.59 -4.70
C ASN A 613 28.70 -3.00 -4.32
N LEU A 614 28.73 -1.70 -4.00
CA LEU A 614 29.94 -0.92 -3.71
C LEU A 614 29.74 -0.19 -2.36
N PRO A 615 29.88 -0.88 -1.22
CA PRO A 615 29.65 -0.27 0.11
C PRO A 615 30.54 0.95 0.37
N ASP A 616 31.79 0.90 -0.07
CA ASP A 616 32.78 1.99 0.04
C ASP A 616 32.86 2.83 -1.25
N GLY A 617 31.96 2.59 -2.19
CA GLY A 617 31.90 3.26 -3.48
C GLY A 617 31.52 4.73 -3.35
N ARG A 618 32.04 5.53 -4.28
CA ARG A 618 31.76 6.96 -4.39
C ARG A 618 31.13 7.26 -5.74
N ARG A 619 30.21 8.22 -5.75
CA ARG A 619 29.63 8.76 -6.98
C ARG A 619 30.73 9.40 -7.83
N PRO A 620 30.91 9.01 -9.10
CA PRO A 620 31.99 9.53 -9.94
C PRO A 620 31.98 11.05 -10.13
N HIS A 621 30.79 11.67 -10.18
CA HIS A 621 30.65 13.10 -10.43
C HIS A 621 31.33 14.00 -9.38
N ASP A 622 31.06 13.76 -8.10
CA ASP A 622 31.46 14.64 -6.99
C ASP A 622 32.16 13.94 -5.83
N GLY A 623 32.34 12.62 -5.90
CA GLY A 623 33.00 11.81 -4.88
C GLY A 623 32.17 11.54 -3.62
N THR A 624 30.89 11.92 -3.63
CA THR A 624 29.95 11.67 -2.52
C THR A 624 29.76 10.15 -2.33
N PRO A 625 29.89 9.60 -1.11
CA PRO A 625 29.69 8.17 -0.87
C PRO A 625 28.28 7.70 -1.26
N TRP A 626 28.18 6.56 -1.94
CA TRP A 626 26.88 5.97 -2.29
C TRP A 626 26.05 5.62 -1.06
N ARG A 627 26.71 5.24 0.06
CA ARG A 627 26.07 5.04 1.36
C ARG A 627 25.24 6.26 1.79
N THR A 628 25.83 7.46 1.72
CA THR A 628 25.18 8.70 2.15
C THR A 628 24.00 9.01 1.25
N ILE A 629 24.19 8.92 -0.07
CA ILE A 629 23.12 9.15 -1.04
C ILE A 629 21.97 8.17 -0.83
N ALA A 630 22.25 6.88 -0.66
CA ALA A 630 21.24 5.85 -0.43
C ALA A 630 20.48 6.05 0.88
N LEU A 631 21.19 6.36 1.98
CA LEU A 631 20.58 6.61 3.28
C LEU A 631 19.61 7.78 3.19
N ASP A 632 20.07 8.92 2.67
CA ASP A 632 19.22 10.09 2.49
C ASP A 632 18.05 9.72 1.59
N TYR A 633 18.29 9.22 0.37
CA TYR A 633 17.27 8.83 -0.61
C TYR A 633 16.13 7.99 0.00
N LEU A 634 16.48 7.01 0.83
CA LEU A 634 15.49 6.15 1.49
C LEU A 634 14.72 6.87 2.61
N THR A 635 15.36 7.84 3.27
CA THR A 635 14.73 8.69 4.32
C THR A 635 13.69 9.62 3.73
N GLY A 636 13.95 10.21 2.56
CA GLY A 636 13.09 11.24 1.98
C GLY A 636 11.68 10.77 1.68
N TYR A 637 11.48 9.47 1.52
CA TYR A 637 10.16 8.85 1.42
C TYR A 637 9.24 9.17 2.61
N VAL A 638 9.76 9.50 3.81
CA VAL A 638 8.92 9.96 4.94
C VAL A 638 8.08 11.19 4.59
N SER A 639 8.53 11.98 3.61
CA SER A 639 7.83 13.18 3.16
C SER A 639 6.63 12.87 2.25
N ASP A 640 6.42 11.61 1.88
CA ASP A 640 5.27 11.22 1.07
C ASP A 640 3.96 11.23 1.90
N PRO A 641 2.85 11.69 1.29
CA PRO A 641 1.56 11.88 1.97
C PRO A 641 0.89 10.60 2.50
N VAL A 642 1.41 9.44 2.14
CA VAL A 642 0.91 8.14 2.63
C VAL A 642 1.42 7.81 4.03
N HIS A 643 2.34 8.60 4.60
CA HIS A 643 2.82 8.46 5.99
C HIS A 643 1.97 9.18 7.05
N ALA A 644 0.69 9.39 6.73
CA ALA A 644 -0.37 9.89 7.61
C ALA A 644 -0.55 9.13 8.93
N PHE A 645 -1.00 9.83 9.98
CA PHE A 645 -1.23 9.27 11.31
C PHE A 645 -2.71 8.92 11.52
N GLU A 646 -3.05 7.62 11.56
CA GLU A 646 -4.38 7.13 11.95
C GLU A 646 -4.54 7.20 13.46
N LYS A 647 -5.53 7.98 13.93
CA LYS A 647 -5.80 8.17 15.37
C LYS A 647 -4.55 8.58 16.15
N GLY A 648 -3.73 9.43 15.52
CA GLY A 648 -2.49 9.94 16.09
C GLY A 648 -1.31 8.98 16.04
N ARG A 649 -1.35 7.91 15.23
CA ARG A 649 -0.25 6.96 15.05
C ARG A 649 -0.02 6.52 13.62
N ASN A 650 1.23 6.23 13.27
CA ASN A 650 1.58 5.71 11.94
C ASN A 650 1.69 4.17 11.98
N VAL A 651 0.53 3.51 11.99
CA VAL A 651 0.39 2.04 12.04
C VAL A 651 -0.03 1.48 10.66
N PRO A 652 0.25 0.21 10.36
CA PRO A 652 -0.19 -0.37 9.10
C PRO A 652 -1.72 -0.50 9.01
N LEU A 653 -2.28 -0.17 7.85
CA LEU A 653 -3.73 0.05 7.70
C LEU A 653 -4.55 -1.24 7.75
N PHE A 654 -3.99 -2.35 7.28
CA PHE A 654 -4.64 -3.66 7.23
C PHE A 654 -4.11 -4.61 8.31
N LYS A 655 -3.44 -4.08 9.35
CA LYS A 655 -2.91 -4.91 10.44
C LYS A 655 -4.06 -5.60 11.16
N ARG A 656 -3.90 -6.88 11.53
CA ARG A 656 -4.92 -7.78 12.10
C ARG A 656 -6.11 -8.13 11.20
N ASP A 657 -6.32 -7.39 10.12
CA ASP A 657 -7.37 -7.64 9.14
C ASP A 657 -6.86 -7.34 7.73
N ALA A 658 -6.28 -8.36 7.10
CA ALA A 658 -5.73 -8.27 5.75
C ALA A 658 -6.78 -7.90 4.68
N ARG A 659 -8.08 -7.99 4.98
CA ARG A 659 -9.17 -7.71 4.05
C ARG A 659 -10.06 -6.56 4.54
N ARG A 660 -9.57 -5.75 5.49
CA ARG A 660 -10.23 -4.53 5.98
C ARG A 660 -10.78 -3.75 4.80
N SER A 661 -12.07 -3.46 4.82
CA SER A 661 -12.70 -2.69 3.75
C SER A 661 -12.37 -1.21 3.84
N ILE A 662 -11.22 -0.85 3.28
CA ILE A 662 -10.74 0.51 3.07
C ILE A 662 -10.17 0.63 1.66
N ALA A 663 -10.33 1.78 1.03
CA ALA A 663 -9.76 2.06 -0.29
C ALA A 663 -9.50 3.55 -0.48
N PHE A 664 -8.74 3.91 -1.50
CA PHE A 664 -8.58 5.30 -1.91
C PHE A 664 -9.89 5.89 -2.44
N ARG A 665 -10.15 7.16 -2.10
CA ARG A 665 -11.25 7.96 -2.66
C ARG A 665 -10.70 9.27 -3.22
N ASN A 666 -11.08 9.58 -4.46
CA ASN A 666 -10.64 10.75 -5.25
C ASN A 666 -9.11 10.90 -5.36
N HIS A 667 -8.49 10.18 -6.29
CA HIS A 667 -7.05 10.26 -6.60
C HIS A 667 -6.77 10.80 -8.02
N TYR A 668 -5.49 10.98 -8.34
CA TYR A 668 -4.94 11.63 -9.53
C TYR A 668 -5.46 11.00 -10.83
N TYR A 669 -5.60 9.67 -10.85
CA TYR A 669 -6.07 8.91 -12.00
C TYR A 669 -7.57 8.61 -12.01
N GLY A 670 -8.33 8.99 -10.98
CA GLY A 670 -9.76 8.70 -10.94
C GLY A 670 -10.44 8.93 -9.59
N PRO A 671 -11.78 8.85 -9.56
CA PRO A 671 -12.56 9.09 -8.34
C PRO A 671 -12.36 8.03 -7.23
N GLY A 672 -11.59 6.97 -7.46
CA GLY A 672 -11.46 5.84 -6.53
C GLY A 672 -12.79 5.11 -6.30
N ASN A 673 -12.91 4.36 -5.20
CA ASN A 673 -14.19 3.72 -4.84
C ASN A 673 -15.12 4.75 -4.14
N LEU A 674 -15.97 5.40 -4.92
CA LEU A 674 -16.98 6.34 -4.41
C LEU A 674 -18.08 5.67 -3.58
N GLY A 675 -18.21 4.34 -3.65
CA GLY A 675 -19.19 3.54 -2.93
C GLY A 675 -18.85 3.26 -1.47
N LEU A 676 -17.67 3.66 -0.99
CA LEU A 676 -17.30 3.51 0.42
C LEU A 676 -17.70 4.71 1.29
N PRO A 677 -18.12 4.50 2.55
CA PRO A 677 -18.27 5.55 3.55
C PRO A 677 -17.01 6.41 3.71
N ALA A 678 -17.17 7.68 4.09
CA ALA A 678 -16.06 8.63 4.20
C ALA A 678 -14.95 8.17 5.17
N ASN A 679 -15.30 7.46 6.23
CA ASN A 679 -14.37 6.93 7.23
C ASN A 679 -13.69 5.59 6.86
N GLN A 680 -14.04 5.02 5.70
CA GLN A 680 -13.36 3.88 5.08
C GLN A 680 -12.64 4.30 3.78
N ALA A 681 -12.96 5.50 3.30
CA ALA A 681 -12.31 6.14 2.19
C ALA A 681 -11.04 6.86 2.65
N TRP A 682 -9.89 6.36 2.25
CA TRP A 682 -8.63 7.02 2.45
C TRP A 682 -8.54 8.22 1.49
N TYR A 683 -8.44 9.43 2.05
CA TYR A 683 -8.28 10.62 1.24
C TYR A 683 -6.84 11.07 1.22
N GLN A 684 -6.40 11.30 -0.01
CA GLN A 684 -5.22 12.06 -0.30
C GLN A 684 -5.72 13.17 -1.24
N GLN A 685 -5.84 14.41 -0.75
CA GLN A 685 -6.27 15.52 -1.61
C GLN A 685 -5.26 15.66 -2.76
N GLY A 686 -5.63 16.10 -3.96
CA GLY A 686 -4.70 16.10 -5.08
C GLY A 686 -5.24 16.86 -6.27
N GLY A 687 -4.37 17.25 -7.19
CA GLY A 687 -4.75 17.97 -8.39
C GLY A 687 -4.35 17.23 -9.68
N ARG A 688 -5.07 17.46 -10.78
CA ARG A 688 -4.75 16.87 -12.09
C ARG A 688 -3.72 17.72 -12.84
N VAL A 689 -2.86 17.09 -13.64
CA VAL A 689 -1.86 17.81 -14.47
C VAL A 689 -2.51 18.66 -15.56
N SER A 690 -3.63 18.23 -16.16
CA SER A 690 -4.32 19.03 -17.20
C SER A 690 -4.79 20.41 -16.71
N THR A 691 -5.10 20.51 -15.41
CA THR A 691 -5.50 21.74 -14.73
C THR A 691 -4.33 22.66 -14.36
N TRP A 692 -3.08 22.21 -14.51
CA TRP A 692 -1.88 23.03 -14.32
C TRP A 692 -1.51 23.87 -15.54
N ILE A 693 -1.89 23.39 -16.73
CA ILE A 693 -1.43 23.90 -18.02
C ILE A 693 -2.19 25.17 -18.46
N GLN A 694 -3.22 25.59 -17.72
CA GLN A 694 -4.05 26.75 -18.09
C GLN A 694 -3.36 28.12 -17.92
N GLY A 695 -2.12 28.18 -17.40
CA GLY A 695 -1.31 29.40 -17.34
C GLY A 695 0.06 29.19 -17.97
N VAL A 696 0.44 30.03 -18.94
CA VAL A 696 1.64 29.89 -19.79
C VAL A 696 2.97 30.14 -19.06
N ASN A 697 3.02 30.00 -17.73
CA ASN A 697 4.24 30.14 -16.95
C ASN A 697 4.38 28.97 -15.95
N PRO A 698 5.34 28.04 -16.14
CA PRO A 698 5.59 26.92 -15.23
C PRO A 698 6.03 27.34 -13.82
N LEU A 699 6.35 28.63 -13.59
CA LEU A 699 6.62 29.19 -12.26
C LEU A 699 5.35 29.71 -11.55
N ARG A 700 4.19 29.68 -12.23
CA ARG A 700 2.87 30.10 -11.72
C ARG A 700 1.81 29.05 -12.03
N VAL A 701 1.91 27.90 -11.36
CA VAL A 701 0.97 26.79 -11.52
C VAL A 701 -0.35 27.12 -10.81
N ALA A 702 -1.48 27.02 -11.52
CA ALA A 702 -2.81 27.11 -10.92
C ALA A 702 -3.18 25.79 -10.22
N ALA A 703 -3.77 25.87 -9.02
CA ALA A 703 -4.13 24.69 -8.25
C ALA A 703 -5.44 24.05 -8.78
N PRO A 704 -5.51 22.72 -8.99
CA PRO A 704 -6.70 22.08 -9.53
C PRO A 704 -7.86 21.91 -8.55
N TYR A 705 -9.08 22.13 -9.06
CA TYR A 705 -10.42 21.64 -8.63
C TYR A 705 -10.86 21.87 -7.17
N GLY A 706 -9.97 22.28 -6.27
CA GLY A 706 -10.27 22.64 -4.89
C GLY A 706 -9.19 23.53 -4.29
N GLY A 707 -8.39 24.18 -5.14
CA GLY A 707 -7.23 24.98 -4.79
C GLY A 707 -7.37 26.43 -5.26
N ASP A 708 -8.03 27.31 -4.51
CA ASP A 708 -8.20 28.70 -4.97
C ASP A 708 -6.95 29.56 -4.73
N VAL A 709 -5.94 29.07 -3.99
CA VAL A 709 -4.76 29.84 -3.55
C VAL A 709 -3.47 28.98 -3.39
N PRO A 710 -2.26 29.56 -3.56
CA PRO A 710 -0.95 28.88 -3.46
C PRO A 710 -0.68 28.15 -2.14
N GLU A 711 -1.40 28.47 -1.09
CA GLU A 711 -1.26 27.85 0.23
C GLU A 711 -1.91 26.48 0.31
N ARG A 712 -2.83 26.10 -0.62
CA ARG A 712 -3.52 24.80 -0.62
C ARG A 712 -2.60 23.69 -1.16
N PRO A 713 -2.32 22.61 -0.39
CA PRO A 713 -1.33 21.60 -0.73
C PRO A 713 -1.67 20.90 -2.04
N TYR A 714 -0.66 20.78 -2.87
CA TYR A 714 -0.70 19.93 -4.03
C TYR A 714 -0.33 18.50 -3.63
N PHE A 715 -1.27 17.56 -3.69
CA PHE A 715 -0.92 16.13 -3.59
C PHE A 715 -1.12 15.32 -4.86
N GLY A 716 -1.48 15.96 -5.97
CA GLY A 716 -1.48 15.32 -7.28
C GLY A 716 -0.11 14.79 -7.73
N THR A 717 0.98 15.37 -7.20
CA THR A 717 2.38 15.06 -7.56
C THR A 717 2.96 13.89 -6.76
N PHE A 718 2.28 13.39 -5.71
CA PHE A 718 2.81 12.37 -4.79
C PHE A 718 1.88 11.15 -4.67
N GLN A 719 0.83 11.11 -5.49
CA GLN A 719 -0.05 9.96 -5.62
C GLN A 719 0.58 8.97 -6.58
N ILE A 720 0.99 7.83 -6.04
CA ILE A 720 1.50 6.72 -6.81
C ILE A 720 0.33 5.77 -7.00
N ASP A 721 -0.07 5.51 -8.24
CA ASP A 721 -1.06 4.47 -8.53
C ASP A 721 -0.44 3.07 -8.42
N LYS A 722 -1.28 2.05 -8.53
CA LYS A 722 -0.83 0.67 -8.48
C LYS A 722 0.18 0.33 -9.61
N PRO A 723 -0.03 0.75 -10.87
CA PRO A 723 0.98 0.57 -11.93
C PRO A 723 2.36 1.17 -11.65
N HIS A 724 2.44 2.26 -10.87
CA HIS A 724 3.68 2.98 -10.57
C HIS A 724 4.16 2.80 -9.12
N SER A 725 3.66 1.78 -8.39
CA SER A 725 4.00 1.53 -6.97
C SER A 725 5.34 0.85 -6.75
N HIS A 726 6.41 1.29 -7.40
CA HIS A 726 7.76 0.69 -7.36
C HIS A 726 8.72 1.39 -6.38
N GLN A 727 8.20 2.10 -5.38
CA GLN A 727 9.00 2.75 -4.34
C GLN A 727 9.15 1.78 -3.16
N PHE A 728 10.37 1.27 -2.97
CA PHE A 728 10.65 0.20 -2.00
C PHE A 728 11.61 0.67 -0.89
N PRO A 729 11.25 1.63 -0.02
CA PRO A 729 12.15 2.07 1.03
C PRO A 729 12.56 0.91 1.97
N GLY A 730 11.74 -0.15 2.08
CA GLY A 730 12.02 -1.36 2.85
C GLY A 730 13.41 -1.98 2.63
N TRP A 731 14.00 -1.82 1.44
CA TRP A 731 15.39 -2.24 1.17
C TRP A 731 16.39 -1.66 2.17
N GLY A 732 16.15 -0.45 2.69
CA GLY A 732 17.02 0.20 3.64
C GLY A 732 17.25 -0.59 4.93
N SER A 733 16.24 -1.30 5.45
CA SER A 733 16.40 -2.09 6.68
C SER A 733 17.21 -3.37 6.47
N LEU A 734 17.43 -3.77 5.20
CA LEU A 734 18.39 -4.81 4.84
C LEU A 734 19.83 -4.29 4.72
N LEU A 735 20.04 -2.97 4.60
CA LEU A 735 21.37 -2.37 4.45
C LEU A 735 21.86 -1.68 5.72
N PHE A 736 20.94 -1.08 6.47
CA PHE A 736 21.20 -0.31 7.66
C PHE A 736 20.57 -0.97 8.88
N ARG A 737 21.29 -0.92 10.01
CA ARG A 737 20.83 -1.36 11.33
C ARG A 737 19.82 -0.36 11.92
N SER A 738 18.66 -0.24 11.27
CA SER A 738 17.50 0.50 11.75
C SER A 738 16.18 -0.08 11.23
N PRO A 739 15.10 -0.11 12.06
CA PRO A 739 13.76 -0.46 11.62
C PRO A 739 13.05 0.65 10.83
N GLU A 740 13.66 1.84 10.76
CA GLU A 740 13.09 3.02 10.08
C GLU A 740 12.50 2.70 8.70
N PHE A 741 13.29 2.05 7.86
CA PHE A 741 12.95 1.83 6.47
C PHE A 741 11.88 0.76 6.29
N ALA A 742 11.76 -0.18 7.23
CA ALA A 742 10.61 -1.08 7.32
C ALA A 742 9.33 -0.29 7.64
N PHE A 743 9.39 0.68 8.57
CA PHE A 743 8.26 1.59 8.87
C PHE A 743 7.88 2.46 7.67
N LEU A 744 8.84 2.84 6.84
CA LEU A 744 8.50 3.54 5.60
C LEU A 744 7.91 2.56 4.56
N GLY A 745 8.51 1.38 4.40
CA GLY A 745 8.11 0.36 3.43
C GLY A 745 6.65 -0.08 3.54
N HIS A 746 6.17 -0.39 4.75
CA HIS A 746 4.79 -0.89 4.88
C HIS A 746 3.72 0.13 4.48
N ARG A 747 4.01 1.44 4.55
CA ARG A 747 3.05 2.47 4.13
C ARG A 747 2.92 2.57 2.61
N PHE A 748 3.99 2.30 1.86
CA PHE A 748 3.90 2.14 0.41
C PHE A 748 3.18 0.84 0.02
N TRP A 749 3.37 -0.22 0.81
CA TRP A 749 2.58 -1.44 0.63
C TRP A 749 1.08 -1.20 0.90
N ASP A 750 0.74 -0.49 1.97
CA ASP A 750 -0.63 -0.09 2.29
C ASP A 750 -1.24 0.79 1.19
N GLN A 751 -0.48 1.75 0.65
CA GLN A 751 -0.89 2.55 -0.51
C GLN A 751 -1.26 1.64 -1.69
N ASN A 752 -0.40 0.71 -2.07
CA ASN A 752 -0.69 -0.21 -3.18
C ASN A 752 -2.02 -0.96 -2.96
N ARG A 753 -2.25 -1.45 -1.73
CA ARG A 753 -3.47 -2.19 -1.34
C ARG A 753 -4.73 -1.34 -1.28
N LEU A 754 -4.60 -0.05 -0.99
CA LEU A 754 -5.73 0.90 -1.02
C LEU A 754 -6.26 1.15 -2.45
N TYR A 755 -5.48 0.88 -3.50
CA TYR A 755 -5.99 0.93 -4.89
C TYR A 755 -6.83 -0.30 -5.21
N THR A 756 -6.19 -1.47 -5.12
CA THR A 756 -6.84 -2.78 -5.14
C THR A 756 -6.05 -3.72 -4.26
N ASN A 757 -6.74 -4.44 -3.38
CA ASN A 757 -6.13 -5.28 -2.35
C ASN A 757 -5.86 -6.70 -2.87
N ASP A 758 -5.17 -6.80 -4.01
CA ASP A 758 -4.86 -8.05 -4.73
C ASP A 758 -3.39 -8.05 -5.20
N ILE A 759 -2.76 -9.22 -5.38
CA ILE A 759 -1.43 -9.35 -6.01
C ILE A 759 -1.57 -9.93 -7.42
N LEU A 760 -2.20 -11.09 -7.53
CA LEU A 760 -2.50 -11.74 -8.80
C LEU A 760 -3.88 -12.39 -8.83
N GLY A 761 -4.58 -12.48 -7.69
CA GLY A 761 -5.92 -13.05 -7.55
C GLY A 761 -7.06 -12.19 -8.09
N ASP A 762 -6.79 -11.23 -8.99
CA ASP A 762 -7.82 -10.38 -9.58
C ASP A 762 -8.80 -11.19 -10.44
N PRO A 763 -10.07 -10.81 -10.52
CA PRO A 763 -11.06 -11.55 -11.31
C PRO A 763 -10.89 -11.37 -12.84
N TRP A 764 -10.05 -10.45 -13.30
CA TRP A 764 -9.93 -10.05 -14.71
C TRP A 764 -8.77 -10.74 -15.45
N LEU A 765 -7.94 -11.50 -14.73
CA LEU A 765 -6.73 -12.16 -15.23
C LEU A 765 -5.69 -11.19 -15.81
N ASP A 766 -5.57 -10.00 -15.23
CA ASP A 766 -4.65 -8.98 -15.74
C ASP A 766 -3.35 -8.91 -14.94
N LEU A 767 -3.40 -9.09 -13.61
CA LEU A 767 -2.26 -8.79 -12.74
C LEU A 767 -1.08 -9.74 -12.93
N TRP A 768 -1.29 -11.01 -13.31
CA TRP A 768 -0.23 -12.02 -13.47
C TRP A 768 0.79 -11.70 -14.57
N SER A 769 0.46 -10.77 -15.49
CA SER A 769 1.33 -10.34 -16.59
C SER A 769 1.65 -8.84 -16.56
N ALA A 770 1.07 -8.09 -15.60
CA ALA A 770 1.21 -6.65 -15.46
C ALA A 770 2.17 -6.27 -14.32
N ARG A 771 2.88 -5.15 -14.48
CA ARG A 771 3.87 -4.68 -13.49
C ARG A 771 3.29 -4.38 -12.10
N GLU A 772 2.02 -3.97 -12.03
CA GLU A 772 1.32 -3.70 -10.77
C GLU A 772 1.22 -4.95 -9.88
N GLY A 773 0.98 -6.12 -10.46
CA GLY A 773 1.02 -7.37 -9.72
C GLY A 773 2.43 -7.67 -9.20
N ALA A 774 3.46 -7.46 -10.04
CA ALA A 774 4.86 -7.63 -9.66
C ALA A 774 5.28 -6.72 -8.49
N TRP A 775 4.87 -5.44 -8.52
CA TRP A 775 5.15 -4.50 -7.44
C TRP A 775 4.46 -4.91 -6.14
N SER A 776 3.19 -5.33 -6.23
CA SER A 776 2.41 -5.79 -5.08
C SER A 776 3.06 -7.02 -4.43
N PHE A 777 3.56 -7.95 -5.24
CA PHE A 777 4.32 -9.11 -4.78
C PHE A 777 5.62 -8.71 -4.07
N LEU A 778 6.41 -7.79 -4.66
CA LEU A 778 7.67 -7.36 -4.07
C LEU A 778 7.47 -6.58 -2.76
N HIS A 779 6.44 -5.74 -2.67
CA HIS A 779 6.05 -5.09 -1.41
C HIS A 779 5.74 -6.11 -0.33
N ALA A 780 4.96 -7.15 -0.65
CA ALA A 780 4.67 -8.23 0.29
C ALA A 780 5.94 -8.98 0.72
N ALA A 781 6.85 -9.29 -0.21
CA ALA A 781 8.11 -9.96 0.10
C ALA A 781 9.00 -9.14 1.05
N LEU A 782 9.12 -7.82 0.83
CA LEU A 782 9.87 -6.92 1.70
C LEU A 782 9.19 -6.71 3.06
N ALA A 783 7.87 -6.58 3.08
CA ALA A 783 7.10 -6.50 4.32
C ALA A 783 7.25 -7.78 5.16
N TRP A 784 7.25 -8.96 4.53
CA TRP A 784 7.51 -10.23 5.20
C TRP A 784 8.94 -10.35 5.71
N LYS A 785 9.93 -9.91 4.91
CA LYS A 785 11.34 -9.96 5.31
C LYS A 785 11.61 -9.07 6.52
N THR A 786 10.97 -7.89 6.57
CA THR A 786 11.14 -6.88 7.63
C THR A 786 10.00 -6.89 8.65
N ALA A 787 9.23 -7.98 8.73
CA ALA A 787 8.10 -8.12 9.64
C ALA A 787 8.53 -8.18 11.12
N SER A 788 7.64 -7.73 12.00
CA SER A 788 7.80 -7.80 13.45
C SER A 788 6.45 -7.94 14.15
N ALA A 789 6.16 -9.13 14.67
CA ALA A 789 4.95 -9.39 15.47
C ALA A 789 4.84 -8.52 16.74
N GLY A 790 5.98 -8.18 17.36
CA GLY A 790 6.03 -7.34 18.57
C GLY A 790 5.83 -5.85 18.30
N SER A 791 5.99 -5.41 17.04
CA SER A 791 5.83 -4.02 16.62
C SER A 791 4.36 -3.67 16.41
N GLN A 792 3.96 -2.46 16.81
CA GLN A 792 2.65 -1.92 16.44
C GLN A 792 2.68 -1.21 15.10
N ARG A 793 3.88 -0.92 14.58
CA ARG A 793 4.14 -0.19 13.35
C ARG A 793 4.53 -1.09 12.18
N LEU A 794 4.67 -2.40 12.37
CA LEU A 794 4.96 -3.36 11.30
C LEU A 794 3.94 -4.49 11.32
N TYR A 795 3.76 -5.14 10.18
CA TYR A 795 3.05 -6.41 10.07
C TYR A 795 3.89 -7.54 10.67
N SER A 796 3.24 -8.61 11.14
CA SER A 796 3.91 -9.88 11.42
C SER A 796 4.07 -10.74 10.15
N ARG A 797 4.97 -11.72 10.14
CA ARG A 797 5.10 -12.64 8.99
C ARG A 797 3.80 -13.40 8.72
N ALA A 798 3.09 -13.77 9.78
CA ALA A 798 1.80 -14.44 9.68
C ALA A 798 0.73 -13.54 9.04
N GLU A 799 0.67 -12.26 9.41
CA GLU A 799 -0.26 -11.29 8.81
C GLU A 799 0.03 -11.10 7.31
N VAL A 800 1.31 -11.04 6.91
CA VAL A 800 1.69 -10.92 5.49
C VAL A 800 1.35 -12.19 4.71
N LEU A 801 1.67 -13.37 5.25
CA LEU A 801 1.39 -14.65 4.58
C LEU A 801 -0.11 -14.93 4.46
N ASP A 802 -0.92 -14.58 5.46
CA ASP A 802 -2.39 -14.72 5.39
C ASP A 802 -2.98 -13.97 4.18
N PHE A 803 -2.53 -12.74 3.93
CA PHE A 803 -2.92 -11.97 2.75
C PHE A 803 -2.52 -12.68 1.45
N VAL A 804 -1.24 -13.05 1.33
CA VAL A 804 -0.66 -13.56 0.08
C VAL A 804 -1.20 -14.94 -0.27
N ILE A 805 -1.33 -15.83 0.71
CA ILE A 805 -1.89 -17.18 0.52
C ILE A 805 -3.32 -17.07 0.03
N PHE A 806 -4.13 -16.21 0.63
CA PHE A 806 -5.50 -16.00 0.19
C PHE A 806 -5.58 -15.53 -1.26
N ASP A 807 -4.77 -14.55 -1.64
CA ASP A 807 -4.72 -14.04 -3.02
C ASP A 807 -4.30 -15.13 -4.03
N PHE A 808 -3.23 -15.87 -3.71
CA PHE A 808 -2.72 -16.95 -4.58
C PHE A 808 -3.71 -18.13 -4.67
N GLU A 809 -4.41 -18.45 -3.59
CA GLU A 809 -5.45 -19.49 -3.60
C GLU A 809 -6.69 -19.06 -4.38
N GLN A 810 -7.03 -17.77 -4.39
CA GLN A 810 -8.09 -17.23 -5.25
C GLN A 810 -7.71 -17.38 -6.72
N PHE A 811 -6.49 -17.00 -7.10
CA PHE A 811 -6.01 -17.25 -8.47
C PHE A 811 -5.99 -18.73 -8.81
N HIS A 812 -5.54 -19.57 -7.87
CA HIS A 812 -5.55 -21.01 -8.05
C HIS A 812 -6.95 -21.50 -8.41
N ALA A 813 -7.97 -21.08 -7.66
CA ALA A 813 -9.35 -21.52 -7.85
C ALA A 813 -10.02 -20.90 -9.09
N ARG A 814 -9.77 -19.62 -9.39
CA ARG A 814 -10.44 -18.88 -10.47
C ARG A 814 -9.85 -19.13 -11.85
N HIS A 815 -8.55 -19.41 -11.92
CA HIS A 815 -7.80 -19.38 -13.20
C HIS A 815 -6.88 -20.58 -13.40
N TYR A 816 -6.14 -21.00 -12.36
CA TYR A 816 -5.16 -22.08 -12.53
C TYR A 816 -5.83 -23.45 -12.68
N ALA A 817 -6.66 -23.84 -11.71
CA ALA A 817 -7.31 -25.16 -11.66
C ALA A 817 -8.80 -25.11 -12.07
N SER A 818 -9.27 -23.99 -12.62
CA SER A 818 -10.63 -23.86 -13.16
C SER A 818 -10.80 -24.66 -14.46
N ASP A 819 -12.04 -24.95 -14.82
CA ASP A 819 -12.39 -25.56 -16.11
C ASP A 819 -13.41 -24.66 -16.86
N PRO A 820 -13.00 -23.96 -17.93
CA PRO A 820 -11.63 -23.88 -18.47
C PRO A 820 -10.67 -23.09 -17.57
N GLY A 821 -9.36 -23.36 -17.69
CA GLY A 821 -8.29 -22.73 -16.89
C GLY A 821 -6.89 -23.12 -17.36
N PHE A 822 -5.82 -22.69 -16.68
CA PHE A 822 -4.44 -22.98 -17.11
C PHE A 822 -4.07 -24.47 -17.08
N LEU A 823 -4.63 -25.25 -16.14
CA LEU A 823 -4.49 -26.71 -16.11
C LEU A 823 -5.44 -27.43 -17.06
N HIS A 824 -6.52 -26.75 -17.46
CA HIS A 824 -7.56 -27.27 -18.36
C HIS A 824 -7.73 -26.31 -19.55
N PRO A 825 -6.69 -26.14 -20.39
CA PRO A 825 -6.72 -25.18 -21.47
C PRO A 825 -7.82 -25.58 -22.49
N PRO A 826 -8.67 -24.64 -22.92
CA PRO A 826 -9.74 -24.94 -23.86
C PRO A 826 -9.17 -25.26 -25.25
N THR A 827 -9.84 -26.14 -25.99
CA THR A 827 -9.50 -26.47 -27.39
C THR A 827 -10.24 -25.61 -28.41
N ASN A 828 -11.32 -24.93 -27.98
CA ASN A 828 -12.10 -23.99 -28.76
C ASN A 828 -12.22 -22.65 -28.02
N LEU A 829 -11.93 -21.56 -28.73
CA LEU A 829 -11.91 -20.19 -28.21
C LEU A 829 -13.19 -19.41 -28.49
N MET A 830 -14.23 -20.06 -29.00
CA MET A 830 -15.52 -19.45 -29.29
C MET A 830 -16.51 -19.68 -28.15
N ARG A 831 -16.98 -18.60 -27.52
CA ARG A 831 -18.08 -18.61 -26.56
C ARG A 831 -19.29 -17.94 -27.19
N ASN A 832 -20.42 -18.65 -27.27
CA ASN A 832 -21.64 -18.17 -27.92
C ASN A 832 -21.43 -17.65 -29.36
N GLY A 833 -20.51 -18.27 -30.11
CA GLY A 833 -20.19 -17.86 -31.49
C GLY A 833 -19.29 -16.61 -31.61
N GLN A 834 -18.73 -16.11 -30.51
CA GLN A 834 -17.77 -15.00 -30.50
C GLN A 834 -16.43 -15.42 -29.90
N VAL A 835 -15.35 -14.79 -30.35
CA VAL A 835 -14.01 -15.02 -29.79
C VAL A 835 -13.97 -14.55 -28.34
N ASP A 836 -13.54 -15.44 -27.45
CA ASP A 836 -13.29 -15.12 -26.05
C ASP A 836 -11.77 -15.03 -25.81
N ILE A 837 -11.25 -13.80 -25.71
CA ILE A 837 -9.81 -13.57 -25.48
C ILE A 837 -9.38 -14.10 -24.10
N GLY A 838 -10.28 -14.13 -23.11
CA GLY A 838 -9.98 -14.73 -21.80
C GLY A 838 -9.67 -16.23 -21.92
N LEU A 839 -10.46 -16.97 -22.70
CA LEU A 839 -10.18 -18.38 -23.02
C LEU A 839 -8.87 -18.53 -23.80
N ALA A 840 -8.58 -17.60 -24.70
CA ALA A 840 -7.36 -17.61 -25.50
C ALA A 840 -6.10 -17.52 -24.63
N VAL A 841 -6.13 -16.76 -23.52
CA VAL A 841 -5.01 -16.70 -22.56
C VAL A 841 -4.67 -18.09 -21.99
N TYR A 842 -5.68 -18.83 -21.53
CA TYR A 842 -5.48 -20.18 -20.99
C TYR A 842 -4.92 -21.15 -22.03
N ALA A 843 -5.40 -21.07 -23.28
CA ALA A 843 -4.93 -21.93 -24.36
C ALA A 843 -3.51 -21.59 -24.86
N ALA A 844 -3.12 -20.31 -24.83
CA ALA A 844 -1.83 -19.86 -25.36
C ALA A 844 -0.67 -20.03 -24.36
N ALA A 845 -0.92 -19.91 -23.06
CA ALA A 845 0.11 -19.96 -22.03
C ALA A 845 0.99 -21.24 -22.05
N PRO A 846 0.45 -22.46 -22.30
CA PRO A 846 1.26 -23.67 -22.45
C PRO A 846 2.31 -23.60 -23.56
N PHE A 847 2.12 -22.75 -24.57
CA PHE A 847 3.03 -22.59 -25.70
C PHE A 847 4.00 -21.43 -25.49
N PHE A 848 3.52 -20.28 -25.01
CA PHE A 848 4.30 -19.05 -25.00
C PHE A 848 4.73 -18.57 -23.60
N GLY A 849 4.20 -19.14 -22.52
CA GLY A 849 4.48 -18.73 -21.15
C GLY A 849 3.58 -17.60 -20.67
N VAL A 850 4.16 -16.56 -20.06
CA VAL A 850 3.40 -15.39 -19.56
C VAL A 850 2.91 -14.53 -20.72
N ILE A 851 1.64 -14.11 -20.69
CA ILE A 851 0.95 -13.45 -21.80
C ILE A 851 0.05 -12.33 -21.28
N CYS A 852 0.04 -11.19 -21.99
CA CYS A 852 -0.88 -10.08 -21.81
C CYS A 852 -2.06 -10.19 -22.78
N LYS A 853 -3.20 -9.58 -22.41
CA LYS A 853 -4.38 -9.46 -23.28
C LYS A 853 -4.86 -8.02 -23.37
N ASP A 854 -5.53 -7.72 -24.47
CA ASP A 854 -6.52 -6.65 -24.57
C ASP A 854 -7.80 -7.21 -25.23
N ASP A 855 -8.78 -6.37 -25.53
CA ASP A 855 -10.06 -6.83 -26.10
C ASP A 855 -9.94 -7.49 -27.48
N ARG A 856 -8.78 -7.39 -28.14
CA ARG A 856 -8.60 -7.82 -29.54
C ARG A 856 -7.45 -8.79 -29.76
N ARG A 857 -6.54 -8.98 -28.80
CA ARG A 857 -5.34 -9.80 -29.02
C ARG A 857 -4.68 -10.30 -27.75
N LEU A 858 -3.83 -11.30 -27.97
CA LEU A 858 -2.80 -11.78 -27.07
C LEU A 858 -1.43 -11.28 -27.53
N PHE A 859 -0.64 -10.79 -26.58
CA PHE A 859 0.70 -10.29 -26.85
C PHE A 859 1.60 -10.49 -25.63
N GLN A 860 2.89 -10.30 -25.81
CA GLN A 860 3.84 -10.20 -24.71
C GLN A 860 4.39 -8.80 -24.64
N HIS A 861 4.14 -8.13 -23.52
CA HIS A 861 4.79 -6.87 -23.24
C HIS A 861 6.15 -7.15 -22.60
N GLU A 862 7.23 -6.95 -23.35
CA GLU A 862 8.59 -7.31 -22.91
C GLU A 862 9.00 -6.56 -21.63
N PHE A 863 8.40 -5.39 -21.42
CA PHE A 863 8.59 -4.53 -20.26
C PHE A 863 7.86 -5.03 -19.00
N PHE A 864 6.54 -5.28 -19.06
CA PHE A 864 5.76 -5.61 -17.85
C PHE A 864 6.09 -6.99 -17.30
N ILE A 865 6.23 -7.96 -18.20
CA ILE A 865 6.46 -9.35 -17.84
C ILE A 865 7.85 -9.54 -17.21
N GLY A 866 8.85 -8.73 -17.58
CA GLY A 866 10.18 -8.81 -16.98
C GLY A 866 10.19 -8.42 -15.49
N TYR A 867 9.36 -7.45 -15.08
CA TYR A 867 9.25 -7.05 -13.66
C TYR A 867 8.72 -8.15 -12.77
N TRP A 868 7.79 -8.97 -13.26
CA TRP A 868 7.33 -10.16 -12.53
C TRP A 868 8.47 -11.12 -12.25
N LEU A 869 9.30 -11.44 -13.25
CA LEU A 869 10.46 -12.31 -13.05
C LEU A 869 11.45 -11.72 -12.05
N SER A 870 11.75 -10.42 -12.14
CA SER A 870 12.62 -9.72 -11.20
C SER A 870 12.06 -9.74 -9.76
N ALA A 871 10.75 -9.54 -9.59
CA ALA A 871 10.09 -9.58 -8.29
C ALA A 871 10.10 -11.01 -7.69
N ILE A 872 9.81 -12.03 -8.50
CA ILE A 872 9.85 -13.44 -8.07
C ILE A 872 11.28 -13.85 -7.68
N ALA A 873 12.28 -13.43 -8.45
CA ALA A 873 13.69 -13.68 -8.17
C ALA A 873 14.17 -12.98 -6.88
N ALA A 874 13.76 -11.73 -6.66
CA ALA A 874 13.99 -11.04 -5.40
C ALA A 874 13.29 -11.73 -4.22
N GLY A 875 12.04 -12.19 -4.42
CA GLY A 875 11.29 -12.96 -3.42
C GLY A 875 11.99 -14.25 -3.00
N GLU A 876 12.61 -14.97 -3.94
CA GLU A 876 13.44 -16.14 -3.64
C GLU A 876 14.64 -15.76 -2.78
N LYS A 877 15.36 -14.71 -3.17
CA LYS A 877 16.55 -14.24 -2.45
C LYS A 877 16.22 -13.76 -1.03
N LEU A 878 15.05 -13.17 -0.82
CA LEU A 878 14.57 -12.75 0.50
C LEU A 878 14.14 -13.95 1.38
N GLY A 879 13.91 -15.12 0.79
CA GLY A 879 13.36 -16.33 1.44
C GLY A 879 11.82 -16.40 1.44
N PHE A 880 11.15 -15.43 0.81
CA PHE A 880 9.70 -15.32 0.80
C PHE A 880 9.03 -16.43 -0.02
N ASN A 881 9.61 -16.79 -1.17
CA ASN A 881 9.11 -17.87 -2.01
C ASN A 881 9.10 -19.22 -1.26
N ALA A 882 10.18 -19.53 -0.54
CA ALA A 882 10.27 -20.73 0.28
C ALA A 882 9.21 -20.74 1.40
N ALA A 883 8.97 -19.60 2.05
CA ALA A 883 7.92 -19.47 3.05
C ALA A 883 6.52 -19.68 2.45
N LEU A 884 6.25 -19.14 1.26
CA LEU A 884 4.97 -19.32 0.57
C LEU A 884 4.74 -20.80 0.19
N ARG A 885 5.78 -21.46 -0.35
CA ARG A 885 5.72 -22.90 -0.68
C ARG A 885 5.42 -23.75 0.56
N GLY A 886 6.07 -23.43 1.69
CA GLY A 886 5.86 -24.14 2.95
C GLY A 886 4.49 -23.92 3.58
N ALA A 887 3.80 -22.81 3.25
CA ALA A 887 2.55 -22.43 3.89
C ALA A 887 1.29 -22.92 3.16
N SER A 888 1.30 -23.05 1.83
CA SER A 888 0.16 -23.58 1.06
C SER A 888 0.62 -24.30 -0.21
N ALA A 889 0.16 -25.55 -0.38
CA ALA A 889 0.43 -26.34 -1.58
C ALA A 889 -0.16 -25.72 -2.85
N LYS A 890 -1.30 -25.02 -2.75
CA LYS A 890 -1.92 -24.31 -3.87
C LYS A 890 -1.11 -23.08 -4.26
N ALA A 891 -0.67 -22.30 -3.27
CA ALA A 891 0.19 -21.15 -3.52
C ALA A 891 1.56 -21.59 -4.09
N ALA A 892 2.12 -22.70 -3.59
CA ALA A 892 3.32 -23.33 -4.14
C ALA A 892 3.15 -23.68 -5.62
N ALA A 893 2.05 -24.36 -5.98
CA ALA A 893 1.76 -24.74 -7.36
C ALA A 893 1.67 -23.53 -8.29
N VAL A 894 1.01 -22.46 -7.86
CA VAL A 894 0.92 -21.20 -8.64
C VAL A 894 2.28 -20.55 -8.81
N LEU A 895 3.07 -20.42 -7.73
CA LEU A 895 4.40 -19.80 -7.78
C LEU A 895 5.36 -20.56 -8.71
N ASP A 896 5.44 -21.88 -8.55
CA ASP A 896 6.35 -22.71 -9.35
C ASP A 896 5.90 -22.77 -10.82
N TRP A 897 4.58 -22.76 -11.06
CA TRP A 897 4.04 -22.61 -12.41
C TRP A 897 4.41 -21.26 -13.04
N LEU A 898 4.32 -20.14 -12.31
CA LEU A 898 4.73 -18.82 -12.80
C LEU A 898 6.22 -18.82 -13.21
N ILE A 899 7.10 -19.41 -12.38
CA ILE A 899 8.54 -19.55 -12.71
C ILE A 899 8.71 -20.36 -14.00
N ALA A 900 7.99 -21.47 -14.16
CA ALA A 900 8.03 -22.29 -15.37
C ALA A 900 7.53 -21.53 -16.61
N MET A 901 6.46 -20.73 -16.48
CA MET A 901 5.95 -19.90 -17.57
C MET A 901 6.94 -18.80 -17.98
N HIS A 902 7.67 -18.20 -17.03
CA HIS A 902 8.74 -17.28 -17.36
C HIS A 902 9.91 -17.96 -18.08
N ARG A 903 10.36 -19.15 -17.64
CA ARG A 903 11.38 -19.92 -18.36
C ARG A 903 10.93 -20.20 -19.79
N LYS A 904 9.71 -20.69 -19.99
CA LYS A 904 9.14 -20.98 -21.32
C LYS A 904 9.18 -19.77 -22.24
N ARG A 905 8.74 -18.61 -21.74
CA ARG A 905 8.80 -17.34 -22.47
C ARG A 905 10.24 -16.97 -22.85
N VAL A 906 11.14 -16.94 -21.86
CA VAL A 906 12.51 -16.47 -22.03
C VAL A 906 13.27 -17.34 -23.01
N VAL A 907 13.20 -18.67 -22.86
CA VAL A 907 13.85 -19.63 -23.74
C VAL A 907 13.28 -19.52 -25.16
N GLY A 908 11.96 -19.57 -25.32
CA GLY A 908 11.33 -19.48 -26.64
C GLY A 908 11.64 -18.17 -27.37
N ARG A 909 11.54 -17.03 -26.68
CA ARG A 909 11.82 -15.72 -27.27
C ARG A 909 13.29 -15.54 -27.67
N LEU A 910 14.24 -16.05 -26.88
CA LEU A 910 15.68 -15.93 -27.14
C LEU A 910 16.21 -16.97 -28.15
N LEU A 911 15.64 -18.17 -28.21
CA LEU A 911 16.17 -19.25 -29.05
C LEU A 911 15.39 -19.46 -30.35
N GLU A 912 14.07 -19.23 -30.34
CA GLU A 912 13.20 -19.49 -31.49
C GLU A 912 12.66 -18.21 -32.13
N GLY A 913 12.39 -17.19 -31.31
CA GLY A 913 11.68 -15.98 -31.72
C GLY A 913 12.54 -14.74 -31.87
N GLN A 914 13.84 -14.88 -32.17
CA GLN A 914 14.79 -13.75 -32.13
C GLN A 914 14.40 -12.59 -33.05
N LEU A 915 13.84 -12.91 -34.23
CA LEU A 915 13.51 -11.94 -35.28
C LEU A 915 12.00 -11.68 -35.41
N LEU A 916 11.22 -12.02 -34.38
CA LEU A 916 9.78 -11.75 -34.35
C LEU A 916 9.48 -10.26 -34.35
N PRO A 917 8.73 -9.70 -35.32
CA PRO A 917 8.45 -8.28 -35.34
C PRO A 917 7.56 -7.86 -34.17
N PRO A 918 7.72 -6.61 -33.70
CA PRO A 918 6.74 -6.04 -32.78
C PRO A 918 5.37 -5.94 -33.46
N ILE A 919 4.30 -6.12 -32.69
CA ILE A 919 2.93 -5.92 -33.19
C ILE A 919 2.59 -4.42 -33.22
N ASP A 920 1.87 -4.00 -34.26
CA ASP A 920 1.43 -2.60 -34.49
C ASP A 920 2.56 -1.56 -34.42
N GLY A 921 3.79 -1.94 -34.77
CA GLY A 921 4.95 -1.05 -34.68
C GLY A 921 5.29 -0.59 -33.26
N THR A 922 4.77 -1.26 -32.22
CA THR A 922 5.07 -0.93 -30.82
C THR A 922 6.32 -1.68 -30.36
N SER A 923 7.44 -0.98 -30.20
CA SER A 923 8.79 -1.53 -30.00
C SER A 923 8.99 -2.50 -28.81
N SER A 924 8.02 -2.60 -27.90
CA SER A 924 8.06 -3.42 -26.69
C SER A 924 6.98 -4.51 -26.62
N ASN A 925 6.18 -4.68 -27.68
CA ASN A 925 5.08 -5.65 -27.72
C ASN A 925 5.29 -6.70 -28.82
N ILE A 926 5.30 -7.98 -28.44
CA ILE A 926 5.37 -9.11 -29.38
C ILE A 926 3.98 -9.70 -29.56
N GLY A 927 3.49 -9.75 -30.81
CA GLY A 927 2.19 -10.33 -31.14
C GLY A 927 2.18 -11.85 -31.04
N LEU A 928 1.12 -12.41 -30.45
CA LEU A 928 0.85 -13.86 -30.46
C LEU A 928 -0.34 -14.15 -31.38
N TRP A 929 -1.57 -14.11 -30.85
CA TRP A 929 -2.82 -14.35 -31.58
C TRP A 929 -3.71 -13.11 -31.54
N THR A 930 -4.44 -12.83 -32.62
CA THR A 930 -5.47 -11.76 -32.66
C THR A 930 -6.86 -12.38 -32.75
N ALA A 931 -7.90 -11.62 -32.41
CA ALA A 931 -9.29 -12.04 -32.54
C ALA A 931 -9.61 -12.47 -33.99
N ASP A 932 -9.09 -11.74 -34.98
CA ASP A 932 -9.30 -12.06 -36.40
C ASP A 932 -8.63 -13.40 -36.78
N HIS A 933 -7.47 -13.71 -36.20
CA HIS A 933 -6.79 -14.98 -36.45
C HIS A 933 -7.52 -16.15 -35.81
N ILE A 934 -8.01 -15.95 -34.59
CA ILE A 934 -8.81 -16.95 -33.87
C ILE A 934 -10.11 -17.21 -34.63
N ALA A 935 -10.78 -16.17 -35.11
CA ALA A 935 -11.99 -16.28 -35.93
C ALA A 935 -11.71 -17.00 -37.26
N ALA A 936 -10.60 -16.68 -37.94
CA ALA A 936 -10.21 -17.36 -39.18
C ALA A 936 -9.88 -18.85 -38.98
N ALA A 937 -9.39 -19.22 -37.79
CA ALA A 937 -9.20 -20.60 -37.37
C ALA A 937 -10.48 -21.30 -36.91
N GLY A 938 -11.64 -20.62 -36.91
CA GLY A 938 -12.90 -21.13 -36.38
C GLY A 938 -12.91 -21.33 -34.86
N GLY A 939 -11.98 -20.69 -34.15
CA GLY A 939 -11.74 -20.91 -32.72
C GLY A 939 -10.87 -22.13 -32.38
N GLU A 940 -10.46 -22.93 -33.36
CA GLU A 940 -9.73 -24.18 -33.12
C GLU A 940 -8.26 -23.92 -32.79
N VAL A 941 -7.87 -24.17 -31.54
CA VAL A 941 -6.49 -23.94 -31.06
C VAL A 941 -5.47 -24.75 -31.87
N ALA A 942 -5.83 -25.94 -32.35
CA ALA A 942 -4.96 -26.79 -33.14
C ALA A 942 -4.47 -26.15 -34.46
N ARG A 943 -5.22 -25.17 -34.99
CA ARG A 943 -4.94 -24.45 -36.25
C ARG A 943 -4.18 -23.14 -36.05
N LEU A 944 -3.93 -22.72 -34.82
CA LEU A 944 -3.17 -21.52 -34.48
C LEU A 944 -1.66 -21.84 -34.36
N PRO A 945 -0.77 -20.84 -34.54
CA PRO A 945 0.66 -21.00 -34.26
C PRO A 945 0.91 -21.36 -32.78
N LYS A 946 1.80 -22.32 -32.52
CA LYS A 946 2.09 -22.90 -31.19
C LYS A 946 3.57 -22.82 -30.79
N SER A 947 4.41 -22.12 -31.56
CA SER A 947 5.81 -21.84 -31.23
C SER A 947 6.22 -20.46 -31.70
N TYR A 948 7.30 -19.90 -31.13
CA TYR A 948 7.80 -18.60 -31.55
C TYR A 948 8.34 -18.65 -33.00
N ALA A 949 8.89 -19.79 -33.42
CA ALA A 949 9.31 -19.99 -34.81
C ALA A 949 8.12 -20.03 -35.80
N GLU A 950 6.98 -20.58 -35.40
CA GLU A 950 5.75 -20.53 -36.21
C GLU A 950 5.18 -19.11 -36.26
N LEU A 951 5.21 -18.38 -35.14
CA LEU A 951 4.84 -16.97 -35.11
C LEU A 951 5.75 -16.13 -36.02
N GLU A 952 7.05 -16.41 -36.08
CA GLU A 952 7.99 -15.67 -36.93
C GLU A 952 7.71 -15.90 -38.42
N LYS A 953 7.36 -17.15 -38.80
CA LYS A 953 6.91 -17.44 -40.16
C LYS A 953 5.60 -16.74 -40.49
N TYR A 954 4.73 -16.60 -39.50
CA TYR A 954 3.41 -16.02 -39.66
C TYR A 954 3.45 -14.49 -39.76
N TRP A 955 4.14 -13.82 -38.83
CA TRP A 955 4.23 -12.38 -38.72
C TRP A 955 5.35 -11.77 -39.57
N GLY A 956 6.27 -12.59 -40.07
CA GLY A 956 7.45 -12.15 -40.80
C GLY A 956 8.68 -11.98 -39.90
N ARG A 957 9.75 -11.42 -40.48
CA ARG A 957 11.07 -11.33 -39.85
C ARG A 957 11.56 -9.90 -39.79
N THR A 958 12.19 -9.54 -38.68
CA THR A 958 12.95 -8.30 -38.56
C THR A 958 14.37 -8.44 -39.12
N PRO A 959 15.03 -7.33 -39.51
CA PRO A 959 16.41 -7.38 -40.02
C PRO A 959 17.44 -7.88 -39.00
N SER A 960 17.19 -7.61 -37.71
CA SER A 960 18.03 -8.04 -36.60
C SER A 960 17.19 -8.17 -35.33
N TRP A 961 17.77 -8.70 -34.26
CA TRP A 961 17.08 -8.88 -32.98
C TRP A 961 16.74 -7.54 -32.31
N ASP A 962 17.50 -6.48 -32.59
CA ASP A 962 17.43 -5.15 -31.98
C ASP A 962 16.77 -4.08 -32.87
N ARG A 963 16.41 -4.39 -34.12
CA ARG A 963 15.79 -3.44 -35.06
C ARG A 963 14.60 -4.05 -35.79
N TYR A 964 13.63 -3.24 -36.18
CA TYR A 964 12.50 -3.63 -37.02
C TYR A 964 12.23 -2.55 -38.10
N ILE A 965 11.35 -2.84 -39.05
CA ILE A 965 10.92 -1.87 -40.07
C ILE A 965 9.53 -1.37 -39.69
N SER A 966 9.39 -0.07 -39.51
CA SER A 966 8.12 0.63 -39.33
C SER A 966 7.76 1.42 -40.59
N ASP A 967 6.57 2.03 -40.62
CA ASP A 967 6.15 2.95 -41.70
C ASP A 967 7.10 4.15 -41.84
N GLN A 968 7.91 4.43 -40.82
CA GLN A 968 8.91 5.51 -40.79
C GLN A 968 10.33 5.04 -41.14
N GLY A 969 10.51 3.75 -41.47
CA GLY A 969 11.81 3.15 -41.80
C GLY A 969 12.35 2.23 -40.71
N SER A 970 13.68 2.00 -40.70
CA SER A 970 14.31 1.11 -39.73
C SER A 970 14.38 1.73 -38.34
N THR A 971 13.69 1.12 -37.39
CA THR A 971 13.54 1.60 -36.01
C THR A 971 14.23 0.65 -35.03
N SER A 972 14.88 1.18 -34.00
CA SER A 972 15.43 0.37 -32.89
C SER A 972 14.30 -0.18 -32.02
N ARG A 973 14.47 -1.38 -31.48
CA ARG A 973 13.68 -1.83 -30.34
C ARG A 973 13.94 -0.96 -29.12
N ASP A 974 13.02 -1.03 -28.17
CA ASP A 974 13.17 -0.45 -26.85
C ASP A 974 14.25 -1.22 -26.07
N GLY A 975 15.41 -0.58 -25.87
CA GLY A 975 16.54 -1.17 -25.13
C GLY A 975 16.19 -1.53 -23.69
N GLN A 976 15.35 -0.74 -23.01
CA GLN A 976 14.96 -0.98 -21.62
C GLN A 976 14.10 -2.25 -21.48
N ALA A 977 13.15 -2.43 -22.39
CA ALA A 977 12.31 -3.63 -22.42
C ALA A 977 13.13 -4.89 -22.77
N MET A 978 14.07 -4.75 -23.71
CA MET A 978 14.95 -5.84 -24.13
C MET A 978 16.01 -6.19 -23.07
N ASP A 979 16.51 -5.22 -22.30
CA ASP A 979 17.49 -5.47 -21.24
C ASP A 979 16.93 -6.39 -20.14
N GLN A 980 15.63 -6.30 -19.84
CA GLN A 980 14.98 -7.24 -18.91
C GLN A 980 14.92 -8.67 -19.47
N LEU A 981 14.66 -8.83 -20.78
CA LEU A 981 14.74 -10.12 -21.45
C LEU A 981 16.17 -10.67 -21.44
N ILE A 982 17.17 -9.80 -21.64
CA ILE A 982 18.59 -10.15 -21.61
C ILE A 982 19.04 -10.57 -20.19
N ALA A 983 18.53 -9.90 -19.15
CA ALA A 983 18.81 -10.27 -17.77
C ALA A 983 18.13 -11.59 -17.34
N ALA A 984 16.97 -11.91 -17.92
CA ALA A 984 16.08 -12.98 -17.48
C ALA A 984 16.73 -14.38 -17.31
N PRO A 985 17.58 -14.88 -18.23
CA PRO A 985 18.24 -16.18 -18.04
C PRO A 985 19.09 -16.24 -16.76
N SER A 986 19.78 -15.14 -16.41
CA SER A 986 20.59 -15.08 -15.20
C SER A 986 19.76 -15.02 -13.91
N LEU A 987 18.59 -14.36 -13.94
CA LEU A 987 17.65 -14.35 -12.82
C LEU A 987 17.10 -15.76 -12.56
N LEU A 988 16.69 -16.46 -13.64
CA LEU A 988 16.22 -17.84 -13.57
C LEU A 988 17.30 -18.78 -13.01
N ARG A 989 18.54 -18.66 -13.48
CA ARG A 989 19.63 -19.56 -13.07
C ARG A 989 20.17 -19.27 -11.67
N TYR A 990 20.54 -18.02 -11.40
CA TYR A 990 21.34 -17.69 -10.21
C TYR A 990 20.51 -17.25 -9.00
N LEU A 991 19.28 -16.77 -9.21
CA LEU A 991 18.39 -16.40 -8.11
C LEU A 991 17.29 -17.44 -7.88
N LEU A 992 16.74 -17.99 -8.95
CA LEU A 992 15.64 -18.99 -8.89
C LEU A 992 16.10 -20.45 -9.01
N GLY A 993 17.41 -20.69 -9.05
CA GLY A 993 18.00 -22.04 -9.04
C GLY A 993 17.62 -22.93 -10.23
N GLN A 994 17.14 -22.37 -11.34
CA GLN A 994 16.75 -23.14 -12.51
C GLN A 994 17.97 -23.65 -13.28
N SER A 995 17.89 -24.87 -13.82
CA SER A 995 18.95 -25.52 -14.59
C SER A 995 18.42 -26.11 -15.90
N GLY A 996 19.31 -26.33 -16.87
CA GLY A 996 19.02 -26.95 -18.17
C GLY A 996 19.81 -26.35 -19.32
N ASP A 997 20.07 -27.14 -20.36
CA ASP A 997 20.87 -26.74 -21.53
C ASP A 997 20.20 -25.63 -22.35
N ASP A 998 18.87 -25.64 -22.41
CA ASP A 998 18.04 -24.58 -23.00
C ASP A 998 18.29 -23.22 -22.33
N LEU A 999 18.36 -23.18 -20.99
CA LEU A 999 18.65 -21.97 -20.23
C LEU A 999 20.11 -21.52 -20.38
N VAL A 1000 21.06 -22.47 -20.46
CA VAL A 1000 22.46 -22.17 -20.73
C VAL A 1000 22.61 -21.54 -22.12
N ALA A 1001 21.95 -22.12 -23.14
CA ALA A 1001 21.93 -21.58 -24.50
C ALA A 1001 21.29 -20.18 -24.54
N ALA A 1002 20.14 -20.00 -23.88
CA ALA A 1002 19.47 -18.71 -23.81
C ALA A 1002 20.35 -17.63 -23.13
N GLN A 1003 21.05 -17.99 -22.06
CA GLN A 1003 21.99 -17.06 -21.41
C GLN A 1003 23.18 -16.71 -22.30
N THR A 1004 23.71 -17.68 -23.06
CA THR A 1004 24.80 -17.41 -24.03
C THR A 1004 24.36 -16.41 -25.09
N VAL A 1005 23.14 -16.56 -25.65
CA VAL A 1005 22.58 -15.59 -26.62
C VAL A 1005 22.43 -14.21 -25.97
N ALA A 1006 21.81 -14.13 -24.80
CA ALA A 1006 21.60 -12.88 -24.08
C ALA A 1006 22.92 -12.15 -23.75
N ASN A 1007 23.93 -12.87 -23.25
CA ASN A 1007 25.25 -12.32 -22.99
C ASN A 1007 25.92 -11.81 -24.27
N GLY A 1008 25.76 -12.54 -25.39
CA GLY A 1008 26.25 -12.12 -26.70
C GLY A 1008 25.63 -10.80 -27.16
N TRP A 1009 24.31 -10.67 -27.06
CA TRP A 1009 23.58 -9.44 -27.38
C TRP A 1009 24.04 -8.26 -26.50
N ARG A 1010 24.19 -8.50 -25.20
CA ARG A 1010 24.64 -7.48 -24.25
C ARG A 1010 26.06 -6.99 -24.55
N GLU A 1011 27.00 -7.91 -24.75
CA GLU A 1011 28.40 -7.52 -25.03
C GLU A 1011 28.53 -6.87 -26.41
N GLN A 1012 27.72 -7.27 -27.39
CA GLN A 1012 27.61 -6.57 -28.68
C GLN A 1012 27.23 -5.10 -28.44
N LYS A 1013 26.13 -4.83 -27.73
CA LYS A 1013 25.67 -3.47 -27.46
C LYS A 1013 26.64 -2.67 -26.59
N LYS A 1014 27.28 -3.31 -25.62
CA LYS A 1014 28.31 -2.69 -24.80
C LYS A 1014 29.51 -2.24 -25.63
N ALA A 1015 29.98 -3.09 -26.55
CA ALA A 1015 31.06 -2.74 -27.44
C ALA A 1015 30.68 -1.63 -28.42
N GLU A 1016 29.46 -1.63 -28.94
CA GLU A 1016 28.92 -0.55 -29.79
C GLU A 1016 28.88 0.79 -29.06
N GLU A 1017 28.42 0.82 -27.80
CA GLU A 1017 28.40 2.04 -26.99
C GLU A 1017 29.79 2.52 -26.57
N LEU A 1018 30.68 1.61 -26.15
CA LEU A 1018 32.06 1.97 -25.76
C LEU A 1018 32.85 2.61 -26.91
N LYS A 1019 32.58 2.23 -28.17
CA LYS A 1019 33.19 2.86 -29.36
C LYS A 1019 32.83 4.35 -29.50
N LYS A 1020 31.78 4.82 -28.84
CA LYS A 1020 31.39 6.24 -28.84
C LYS A 1020 32.26 7.09 -27.89
N GLY A 1021 33.13 6.49 -27.09
CA GLY A 1021 34.00 7.20 -26.15
C GLY A 1021 33.19 7.94 -25.08
N GLU A 1022 33.42 9.26 -24.95
CA GLU A 1022 32.72 10.13 -23.99
C GLU A 1022 31.19 10.15 -24.16
N ARG A 1023 30.70 9.76 -25.35
CA ARG A 1023 29.28 9.67 -25.72
C ARG A 1023 28.65 8.28 -25.47
N ALA A 1024 29.37 7.37 -24.80
CA ALA A 1024 28.82 6.06 -24.47
C ALA A 1024 27.57 6.21 -23.58
N GLY A 1025 26.53 5.42 -23.89
CA GLY A 1025 25.23 5.47 -23.22
C GLY A 1025 24.15 6.17 -24.04
N GLU A 1026 24.50 6.93 -25.10
CA GLU A 1026 23.53 7.73 -25.89
C GLU A 1026 22.61 6.87 -26.77
N GLY A 1027 22.87 5.56 -26.86
CA GLY A 1027 22.06 4.63 -27.64
C GLY A 1027 21.35 3.59 -26.78
N TRP A 1028 21.77 2.33 -26.87
CA TRP A 1028 21.01 1.19 -26.33
C TRP A 1028 20.76 1.29 -24.82
N PHE A 1029 21.80 1.65 -24.05
CA PHE A 1029 21.77 1.68 -22.58
C PHE A 1029 21.32 3.03 -21.99
N VAL A 1030 20.71 3.90 -22.80
CA VAL A 1030 20.28 5.24 -22.37
C VAL A 1030 19.33 5.20 -21.16
N TYR A 1031 18.50 4.15 -21.07
CA TYR A 1031 17.57 3.91 -19.96
C TYR A 1031 17.93 2.69 -19.09
N LEU A 1032 19.16 2.14 -19.22
CA LEU A 1032 19.57 0.97 -18.45
C LEU A 1032 19.82 1.35 -16.98
N GLN A 1033 18.96 0.82 -16.13
CA GLN A 1033 19.03 0.94 -14.67
C GLN A 1033 19.85 -0.20 -14.06
N ALA A 1034 20.54 0.06 -12.95
CA ALA A 1034 21.42 -0.91 -12.32
C ALA A 1034 20.66 -2.19 -11.88
N SER A 1035 19.42 -2.07 -11.40
CA SER A 1035 18.60 -3.22 -10.99
C SER A 1035 18.09 -4.10 -12.14
N ASN A 1036 18.17 -3.63 -13.38
CA ASN A 1036 17.70 -4.35 -14.56
C ASN A 1036 18.85 -5.10 -15.27
N ASN A 1037 20.07 -5.04 -14.71
CA ASN A 1037 21.19 -5.82 -15.22
C ASN A 1037 21.05 -7.32 -14.89
N PRO A 1038 21.83 -8.19 -15.56
CA PRO A 1038 21.92 -9.60 -15.18
C PRO A 1038 22.34 -9.80 -13.72
N ALA A 1039 21.80 -10.84 -13.07
CA ALA A 1039 22.25 -11.27 -11.75
C ALA A 1039 23.65 -11.87 -11.81
N LYS A 1040 24.43 -11.66 -10.75
CA LYS A 1040 25.78 -12.24 -10.62
C LYS A 1040 25.72 -13.72 -10.21
N ALA A 1041 26.63 -14.53 -10.78
CA ALA A 1041 26.77 -15.95 -10.47
C ALA A 1041 27.13 -16.24 -9.01
N VAL A 1042 27.75 -15.29 -8.30
CA VAL A 1042 28.12 -15.42 -6.86
C VAL A 1042 26.92 -15.53 -5.91
N GLN A 1043 25.70 -15.58 -6.44
CA GLN A 1043 24.46 -15.62 -5.68
C GLN A 1043 23.79 -16.99 -5.58
N SER A 1044 24.23 -17.93 -6.43
CA SER A 1044 23.71 -19.31 -6.49
C SER A 1044 24.21 -20.18 -5.35
#